data_AF-A0A286G538-F1
#
_entry.id   AF-A0A286G538-F1
#
_cell.length_a   1.000
_cell.length_b   1.000
_cell.length_c   1.000
_cell.angle_alpha   90.00
_cell.angle_beta   90.00
_cell.angle_gamma   90.00
#
_symmetry.space_group_name_H-M   'P 1'
#
loop_
_entity.id
_entity.type
_entity.pdbx_description
1 polymer ?
#
loop_
_entity_poly.entity_id
_entity_poly.type
_entity_poly.pdbx_seq_one_letter_code
_entity_poly.pdbx_strand_id
1 'polypeptide(L)'
;MIEPESSEPFLAGGGEMGQLIRSMDWAKTPLGPISSWPQSLRTSVSLCLSSTFPILIAWGPETIQLYNDSYRPICGAKHPESMGQNFRICWETALPVVGDAFTRGQQGEGTYIKDQRMFLDRYGYLEEAFMTFSFAPIRDESGGVGGIFHPITETTDKMLSARRTQVLRDVAALVGQAKTNQDIYTSLVKAQSGFDLDLPFLLFYDLLEDGKQAKLVSTAGLDVDSPLPSGLDQVTIAETDWLTTLPETRVVDQLAERVGTIAGGPYPEPPHTAVRLPILLSNREQPIGFLLAGVSPRRALDQDYLNFYALLANTISTAFSNVYAYQEEQKRAEALAAIDQAKTAFFNNISHEFRTPLTLMLGPLEELLQDNAFQSSAYKQPVEATHRNALRLLKLVNNLLDFSRIEAGRTKASFRPIDLVGLTVDLTSSFRSLIERAGLHLTVDCEPLPAVVYADAEMWEKIVLNLLSNAFKYTLQGRIGVQLTGEDESAVLRVSDTGVGIPAAEIPHMFERFHRVANAGGRTYEGSGIGLSLVHELVNLHGGTITVTSVEGQGSTFTVRLPLGKGHLPEYQLVEGDYRSKRSPLADTFLQEARTMLSEEMMPVDTAGMPLEAVEDDRTTKILVVDDNADMRAYLTRLLAPYFTIQTAVNGADAIRQLNTDLPQLILSDMMMPVMDGKELLRRVKHNPVMAHIPLIFLSARAGQEARIDGLEAGADDYLVKPFSSLELLTKVRAQINLNRTRRQAETRLRNLVEQAPVAMLLMKGPDLVIDLINQAMLELIQREKDILGKPLVGALPELSGQEFVDRCLTVYQTGVTDQSWSIAIPVNRNGEVETGYFNILLTPYHEGNTITGVLEVCTEITELVEVNKALAASEDRYRQLSTDLDEQVQQRTAELQASIHDLQRSNDNLQQFAYVASHDLQEPLRKIQSFGDLLKNQYADNLGDGVDYLKRMQTAANRMSTLIRDLLSFSRITTRQEVTETVSLAETLNLVLLDLDVMIQETGATVQIHPLPTILGDRSQLIQLFQNLLSNALKFRRKSSTGGAVPPVITVIAQLVEASELPLSAKPTRSLNLYYRIDVTDNGIGFNEKYLDRIFQVFQRLHGKSEFQGTGIGLAICEKVVANHGGAITAQSQPGEGATFSVYLPAGQLQSQ
;
A
#
# COMPACT_ATOMS: atom_id res chain seq x y z
N MET A 1 -33.11 23.57 -54.49
CA MET A 1 -34.16 23.36 -55.51
C MET A 1 -35.28 22.59 -54.84
N ILE A 2 -36.52 22.70 -55.33
CA ILE A 2 -37.64 21.89 -54.84
C ILE A 2 -37.63 20.60 -55.65
N GLU A 3 -37.55 19.44 -55.00
CA GLU A 3 -37.73 18.15 -55.67
C GLU A 3 -39.19 18.01 -56.13
N PRO A 4 -39.47 17.34 -57.28
CA PRO A 4 -40.84 17.15 -57.74
C PRO A 4 -41.63 16.29 -56.75
N GLU A 5 -42.91 16.62 -56.56
CA GLU A 5 -43.80 15.82 -55.70
C GLU A 5 -43.85 14.37 -56.19
N SER A 6 -43.53 13.44 -55.28
CA SER A 6 -43.66 12.00 -55.50
C SER A 6 -45.11 11.66 -55.88
N SER A 7 -45.30 10.87 -56.94
CA SER A 7 -46.62 10.32 -57.30
C SER A 7 -47.17 9.34 -56.26
N GLU A 8 -46.38 9.00 -55.24
CA GLU A 8 -46.69 8.02 -54.20
C GLU A 8 -46.51 8.66 -52.80
N PRO A 9 -47.59 9.18 -52.19
CA PRO A 9 -47.51 9.97 -50.94
C PRO A 9 -46.98 9.22 -49.72
N PHE A 10 -47.11 7.89 -49.67
CA PHE A 10 -46.60 7.10 -48.54
C PHE A 10 -45.06 7.02 -48.50
N LEU A 11 -44.40 7.35 -49.62
CA LEU A 11 -42.95 7.54 -49.75
C LEU A 11 -42.56 9.02 -49.72
N ALA A 12 -43.41 9.94 -49.25
CA ALA A 12 -43.02 11.34 -49.05
C ALA A 12 -42.07 11.45 -47.84
N GLY A 13 -40.83 11.87 -48.08
CA GLY A 13 -39.76 11.81 -47.08
C GLY A 13 -39.02 10.47 -47.10
N GLY A 14 -38.70 9.94 -45.92
CA GLY A 14 -38.08 8.61 -45.75
C GLY A 14 -36.58 8.50 -46.04
N GLY A 15 -35.85 9.62 -46.10
CA GLY A 15 -34.39 9.62 -46.13
C GLY A 15 -33.74 8.94 -47.36
N GLU A 16 -32.55 8.38 -47.14
CA GLU A 16 -31.74 7.69 -48.16
C GLU A 16 -32.45 6.42 -48.65
N MET A 17 -33.04 5.63 -47.76
CA MET A 17 -33.75 4.40 -48.15
C MET A 17 -35.06 4.71 -48.89
N GLY A 18 -35.75 5.79 -48.53
CA GLY A 18 -36.89 6.30 -49.30
C GLY A 18 -36.49 6.72 -50.72
N GLN A 19 -35.34 7.38 -50.89
CA GLN A 19 -34.79 7.67 -52.22
C GLN A 19 -34.44 6.38 -52.99
N LEU A 20 -33.78 5.41 -52.32
CA LEU A 20 -33.43 4.12 -52.92
C LEU A 20 -34.68 3.36 -53.40
N ILE A 21 -35.70 3.21 -52.54
CA ILE A 21 -36.97 2.56 -52.88
C ILE A 21 -37.64 3.22 -54.10
N ARG A 22 -37.65 4.55 -54.18
CA ARG A 22 -38.19 5.29 -55.35
C ARG A 22 -37.37 5.11 -56.63
N SER A 23 -36.08 4.77 -56.53
CA SER A 23 -35.18 4.57 -57.68
C SER A 23 -35.16 3.15 -58.25
N MET A 24 -35.63 2.16 -57.49
CA MET A 24 -35.55 0.74 -57.83
C MET A 24 -36.68 0.26 -58.73
N ASP A 25 -36.35 -0.62 -59.69
CA ASP A 25 -37.33 -1.28 -60.54
C ASP A 25 -37.93 -2.52 -59.86
N TRP A 26 -38.90 -2.28 -58.96
CA TRP A 26 -39.57 -3.32 -58.19
C TRP A 26 -40.35 -4.33 -59.04
N ALA A 27 -40.64 -4.04 -60.31
CA ALA A 27 -41.24 -5.02 -61.23
C ALA A 27 -40.30 -6.21 -61.55
N LYS A 28 -39.01 -6.10 -61.22
CA LYS A 28 -38.05 -7.23 -61.24
C LYS A 28 -38.05 -8.06 -59.95
N THR A 29 -38.78 -7.66 -58.91
CA THR A 29 -38.85 -8.35 -57.61
C THR A 29 -40.19 -9.09 -57.44
N PRO A 30 -40.29 -10.10 -56.55
CA PRO A 30 -41.56 -10.74 -56.23
C PRO A 30 -42.64 -9.84 -55.60
N LEU A 31 -42.33 -8.58 -55.24
CA LEU A 31 -43.33 -7.60 -54.79
C LEU A 31 -44.08 -6.92 -55.95
N GLY A 32 -43.55 -6.99 -57.18
CA GLY A 32 -44.08 -6.26 -58.32
C GLY A 32 -43.91 -4.73 -58.20
N PRO A 33 -44.41 -3.96 -59.19
CA PRO A 33 -44.30 -2.50 -59.18
C PRO A 33 -45.05 -1.87 -58.00
N ILE A 34 -44.53 -0.75 -57.48
CA ILE A 34 -45.03 -0.09 -56.26
C ILE A 34 -46.53 0.27 -56.35
N SER A 35 -47.01 0.60 -57.55
CA SER A 35 -48.43 0.84 -57.85
C SER A 35 -49.36 -0.35 -57.55
N SER A 36 -48.83 -1.58 -57.52
CA SER A 36 -49.56 -2.81 -57.20
C SER A 36 -49.42 -3.28 -55.73
N TRP A 37 -48.60 -2.62 -54.92
CA TRP A 37 -48.42 -2.98 -53.51
C TRP A 37 -49.71 -2.78 -52.68
N PRO A 38 -50.02 -3.70 -51.75
CA PRO A 38 -51.19 -3.59 -50.88
C PRO A 38 -51.06 -2.40 -49.91
N GLN A 39 -52.19 -1.91 -49.41
CA GLN A 39 -52.23 -0.75 -48.52
C GLN A 39 -51.63 -1.07 -47.15
N SER A 40 -51.73 -2.31 -46.69
CA SER A 40 -51.01 -2.86 -45.54
C SER A 40 -49.49 -2.63 -45.66
N LEU A 41 -48.85 -3.15 -46.72
CA LEU A 41 -47.43 -2.95 -47.00
C LEU A 41 -47.04 -1.47 -47.07
N ARG A 42 -47.81 -0.65 -47.83
CA ARG A 42 -47.54 0.80 -47.95
C ARG A 42 -47.55 1.50 -46.60
N THR A 43 -48.49 1.15 -45.73
CA THR A 43 -48.60 1.73 -44.38
C THR A 43 -47.41 1.33 -43.51
N SER A 44 -47.02 0.06 -43.52
CA SER A 44 -45.84 -0.42 -42.78
C SER A 44 -44.53 0.16 -43.29
N VAL A 45 -44.34 0.28 -44.62
CA VAL A 45 -43.15 0.92 -45.22
C VAL A 45 -43.08 2.39 -44.82
N SER A 46 -44.19 3.11 -44.84
CA SER A 46 -44.24 4.52 -44.40
C SER A 46 -43.87 4.67 -42.91
N LEU A 47 -44.39 3.79 -42.04
CA LEU A 47 -44.02 3.74 -40.62
C LEU A 47 -42.52 3.45 -40.42
N CYS A 48 -41.99 2.43 -41.11
CA CYS A 48 -40.58 2.05 -41.09
C CYS A 48 -39.67 3.23 -41.48
N LEU A 49 -39.93 3.86 -42.63
CA LEU A 49 -39.17 5.01 -43.14
C LEU A 49 -39.32 6.28 -42.28
N SER A 50 -40.35 6.38 -41.43
CA SER A 50 -40.53 7.48 -40.47
C SER A 50 -39.83 7.27 -39.11
N SER A 51 -39.41 6.03 -38.81
CA SER A 51 -38.84 5.66 -37.51
C SER A 51 -37.34 5.96 -37.44
N THR A 52 -36.88 6.40 -36.26
CA THR A 52 -35.45 6.53 -35.93
C THR A 52 -34.82 5.22 -35.45
N PHE A 53 -35.62 4.21 -35.08
CA PHE A 53 -35.11 2.87 -34.74
C PHE A 53 -34.71 2.09 -36.00
N PRO A 54 -33.69 1.20 -35.95
CA PRO A 54 -33.40 0.28 -37.04
C PRO A 54 -34.58 -0.68 -37.27
N ILE A 55 -35.20 -0.61 -38.46
CA ILE A 55 -36.36 -1.47 -38.81
C ILE A 55 -36.18 -2.08 -40.20
N LEU A 56 -36.44 -3.38 -40.28
CA LEU A 56 -36.64 -4.14 -41.51
C LEU A 56 -38.10 -4.61 -41.60
N ILE A 57 -38.60 -4.75 -42.83
CA ILE A 57 -39.87 -5.40 -43.17
C ILE A 57 -39.56 -6.53 -44.14
N ALA A 58 -39.94 -7.76 -43.82
CA ALA A 58 -39.85 -8.89 -44.75
C ALA A 58 -41.25 -9.25 -45.25
N TRP A 59 -41.55 -8.99 -46.52
CA TRP A 59 -42.90 -9.09 -47.08
C TRP A 59 -43.10 -10.26 -48.05
N GLY A 60 -44.30 -10.85 -48.02
CA GLY A 60 -44.72 -11.93 -48.91
C GLY A 60 -44.08 -13.30 -48.60
N PRO A 61 -44.46 -14.35 -49.36
CA PRO A 61 -43.92 -15.69 -49.16
C PRO A 61 -42.41 -15.77 -49.44
N GLU A 62 -41.92 -14.96 -50.37
CA GLU A 62 -40.49 -14.81 -50.70
C GLU A 62 -39.73 -13.94 -49.69
N THR A 63 -40.37 -13.41 -48.65
CA THR A 63 -39.75 -12.64 -47.56
C THR A 63 -38.86 -11.50 -48.06
N ILE A 64 -39.35 -10.74 -49.04
CA ILE A 64 -38.59 -9.66 -49.69
C ILE A 64 -38.42 -8.50 -48.71
N GLN A 65 -37.18 -8.10 -48.48
CA GLN A 65 -36.85 -7.15 -47.43
C GLN A 65 -36.81 -5.69 -47.90
N LEU A 66 -37.44 -4.81 -47.12
CA LEU A 66 -37.31 -3.35 -47.18
C LEU A 66 -36.87 -2.84 -45.81
N TYR A 67 -36.13 -1.74 -45.72
CA TYR A 67 -35.63 -1.23 -44.44
C TYR A 67 -35.39 0.28 -44.46
N ASN A 68 -35.15 0.89 -43.30
CA ASN A 68 -34.95 2.33 -43.14
C ASN A 68 -33.48 2.74 -42.96
N ASP A 69 -33.22 4.05 -42.95
CA ASP A 69 -31.86 4.63 -42.84
C ASP A 69 -31.12 4.12 -41.59
N SER A 70 -31.80 4.00 -40.45
CA SER A 70 -31.24 3.46 -39.21
C SER A 70 -30.87 1.97 -39.28
N TYR A 71 -31.44 1.22 -40.22
CA TYR A 71 -31.09 -0.19 -40.48
C TYR A 71 -29.86 -0.34 -41.39
N ARG A 72 -29.59 0.64 -42.24
CA ARG A 72 -28.49 0.63 -43.22
C ARG A 72 -27.11 0.24 -42.62
N PRO A 73 -26.71 0.66 -41.40
CA PRO A 73 -25.47 0.20 -40.77
C PRO A 73 -25.45 -1.32 -40.49
N ILE A 74 -26.60 -1.92 -40.15
CA ILE A 74 -26.71 -3.36 -39.88
C ILE A 74 -26.44 -4.16 -41.16
N CYS A 75 -26.90 -3.67 -42.32
CA CYS A 75 -26.60 -4.25 -43.63
C CYS A 75 -25.11 -4.25 -43.99
N GLY A 76 -24.33 -3.30 -43.47
CA GLY A 76 -22.91 -3.14 -43.82
C GLY A 76 -22.67 -3.15 -45.33
N ALA A 77 -21.73 -3.97 -45.79
CA ALA A 77 -21.38 -4.16 -47.20
C ALA A 77 -22.48 -4.82 -48.05
N LYS A 78 -23.56 -5.39 -47.46
CA LYS A 78 -24.72 -5.88 -48.22
C LYS A 78 -25.65 -4.76 -48.67
N HIS A 79 -25.40 -3.51 -48.30
CA HIS A 79 -26.15 -2.35 -48.82
C HIS A 79 -25.49 -1.84 -50.12
N PRO A 80 -26.25 -1.56 -51.22
CA PRO A 80 -27.71 -1.53 -51.34
C PRO A 80 -28.36 -2.85 -51.79
N GLU A 81 -27.58 -3.85 -52.21
CA GLU A 81 -28.05 -5.07 -52.90
C GLU A 81 -29.06 -5.92 -52.08
N SER A 82 -29.00 -5.80 -50.76
CA SER A 82 -29.96 -6.36 -49.82
C SER A 82 -31.37 -5.76 -49.94
N MET A 83 -31.54 -4.51 -50.39
CA MET A 83 -32.86 -3.91 -50.59
C MET A 83 -33.59 -4.68 -51.71
N GLY A 84 -34.76 -5.23 -51.41
CA GLY A 84 -35.51 -6.09 -52.35
C GLY A 84 -34.99 -7.52 -52.49
N GLN A 85 -34.01 -7.95 -51.69
CA GLN A 85 -33.56 -9.35 -51.62
C GLN A 85 -34.48 -10.20 -50.71
N ASN A 86 -34.48 -11.52 -50.90
CA ASN A 86 -35.08 -12.47 -49.95
C ASN A 86 -34.29 -12.48 -48.62
N PHE A 87 -34.97 -12.22 -47.50
CA PHE A 87 -34.39 -12.13 -46.15
C PHE A 87 -33.55 -13.36 -45.77
N ARG A 88 -34.06 -14.57 -46.02
CA ARG A 88 -33.37 -15.82 -45.65
C ARG A 88 -32.08 -16.04 -46.45
N ILE A 89 -31.99 -15.51 -47.67
CA ILE A 89 -30.76 -15.55 -48.49
C ILE A 89 -29.77 -14.47 -48.07
N CYS A 90 -30.25 -13.26 -47.76
CA CYS A 90 -29.38 -12.16 -47.30
C CYS A 90 -28.67 -12.50 -45.98
N TRP A 91 -29.43 -13.11 -45.06
CA TRP A 91 -29.06 -13.35 -43.67
C TRP A 91 -28.88 -14.84 -43.33
N GLU A 92 -28.41 -15.65 -44.29
CA GLU A 92 -28.18 -17.09 -44.10
C GLU A 92 -27.36 -17.41 -42.84
N THR A 93 -26.30 -16.64 -42.57
CA THR A 93 -25.43 -16.78 -41.38
C THR A 93 -26.11 -16.46 -40.05
N ALA A 94 -27.20 -15.67 -40.08
CA ALA A 94 -28.04 -15.38 -38.91
C ALA A 94 -29.10 -16.46 -38.63
N LEU A 95 -29.48 -17.27 -39.62
CA LEU A 95 -30.59 -18.22 -39.51
C LEU A 95 -30.49 -19.22 -38.34
N PRO A 96 -29.30 -19.72 -37.92
CA PRO A 96 -29.17 -20.56 -36.73
C PRO A 96 -29.65 -19.91 -35.42
N VAL A 97 -29.81 -18.58 -35.40
CA VAL A 97 -30.33 -17.80 -34.27
C VAL A 97 -31.75 -17.28 -34.53
N VAL A 98 -32.00 -16.72 -35.72
CA VAL A 98 -33.27 -16.02 -36.00
C VAL A 98 -34.33 -16.87 -36.71
N GLY A 99 -33.96 -18.01 -37.30
CA GLY A 99 -34.80 -18.77 -38.23
C GLY A 99 -36.13 -19.24 -37.64
N ASP A 100 -36.12 -19.79 -36.43
CA ASP A 100 -37.32 -20.31 -35.76
C ASP A 100 -38.22 -19.19 -35.24
N ALA A 101 -37.65 -18.10 -34.73
CA ALA A 101 -38.38 -16.93 -34.26
C ALA A 101 -39.08 -16.21 -35.43
N PHE A 102 -38.35 -15.97 -36.53
CA PHE A 102 -38.90 -15.42 -37.77
C PHE A 102 -40.00 -16.32 -38.35
N THR A 103 -39.84 -17.64 -38.32
CA THR A 103 -40.82 -18.60 -38.86
C THR A 103 -42.09 -18.66 -38.01
N ARG A 104 -42.00 -18.57 -36.68
CA ARG A 104 -43.17 -18.36 -35.79
C ARG A 104 -43.84 -17.01 -36.04
N GLY A 105 -43.05 -15.96 -36.30
CA GLY A 105 -43.53 -14.68 -36.81
C GLY A 105 -44.44 -14.84 -38.04
N GLN A 106 -44.02 -15.61 -39.05
CA GLN A 106 -44.83 -15.86 -40.25
C GLN A 106 -46.11 -16.66 -39.97
N GLN A 107 -46.17 -17.41 -38.87
CA GLN A 107 -47.37 -18.13 -38.42
C GLN A 107 -48.32 -17.24 -37.60
N GLY A 108 -47.94 -15.99 -37.30
CA GLY A 108 -48.76 -15.02 -36.57
C GLY A 108 -48.46 -14.92 -35.07
N GLU A 109 -47.39 -15.56 -34.59
CA GLU A 109 -46.89 -15.45 -33.22
C GLU A 109 -45.83 -14.34 -33.13
N GLY A 110 -46.09 -13.30 -32.33
CA GLY A 110 -45.08 -12.28 -32.06
C GLY A 110 -43.96 -12.85 -31.20
N THR A 111 -42.71 -12.83 -31.69
CA THR A 111 -41.56 -13.38 -30.95
C THR A 111 -40.49 -12.34 -30.68
N TYR A 112 -39.70 -12.56 -29.64
CA TYR A 112 -38.66 -11.64 -29.16
C TYR A 112 -37.41 -12.43 -28.75
N ILE A 113 -36.24 -11.86 -29.01
CA ILE A 113 -34.91 -12.38 -28.62
C ILE A 113 -34.13 -11.20 -28.03
N LYS A 114 -33.49 -11.37 -26.86
CA LYS A 114 -32.70 -10.32 -26.18
C LYS A 114 -31.22 -10.67 -26.13
N ASP A 115 -30.38 -9.69 -26.47
CA ASP A 115 -28.91 -9.67 -26.30
C ASP A 115 -28.19 -10.96 -26.77
N GLN A 116 -28.71 -11.55 -27.84
CA GLN A 116 -28.29 -12.87 -28.29
C GLN A 116 -27.04 -12.77 -29.16
N ARG A 117 -26.00 -13.49 -28.74
CA ARG A 117 -24.75 -13.66 -29.50
C ARG A 117 -25.04 -14.40 -30.81
N MET A 118 -24.54 -13.87 -31.92
CA MET A 118 -24.70 -14.43 -33.25
C MET A 118 -23.53 -14.04 -34.16
N PHE A 119 -23.62 -14.48 -35.42
CA PHE A 119 -22.60 -14.25 -36.44
C PHE A 119 -23.19 -13.59 -37.68
N LEU A 120 -22.62 -12.45 -38.10
CA LEU A 120 -23.08 -11.66 -39.23
C LEU A 120 -21.97 -11.48 -40.26
N ASP A 121 -22.23 -11.92 -41.49
CA ASP A 121 -21.37 -11.63 -42.65
C ASP A 121 -21.80 -10.25 -43.18
N ARG A 122 -21.19 -9.16 -42.70
CA ARG A 122 -21.52 -7.79 -43.17
C ARG A 122 -20.33 -6.90 -43.52
N TYR A 123 -19.09 -7.37 -43.29
CA TYR A 123 -17.87 -6.61 -43.55
C TYR A 123 -16.79 -7.43 -44.31
N GLY A 124 -17.19 -8.47 -45.05
CA GLY A 124 -16.26 -9.35 -45.77
C GLY A 124 -15.55 -10.39 -44.88
N TYR A 125 -15.89 -10.41 -43.60
CA TYR A 125 -15.61 -11.48 -42.65
C TYR A 125 -16.87 -11.74 -41.82
N LEU A 126 -16.94 -12.92 -41.18
CA LEU A 126 -18.03 -13.27 -40.29
C LEU A 126 -17.77 -12.63 -38.91
N GLU A 127 -18.58 -11.64 -38.54
CA GLU A 127 -18.44 -10.85 -37.32
C GLU A 127 -19.26 -11.42 -36.15
N GLU A 128 -18.68 -11.46 -34.95
CA GLU A 128 -19.42 -11.65 -33.70
C GLU A 128 -20.18 -10.36 -33.34
N ALA A 129 -21.50 -10.48 -33.26
CA ALA A 129 -22.42 -9.42 -32.85
C ALA A 129 -23.39 -9.92 -31.78
N PHE A 130 -23.93 -9.00 -30.98
CA PHE A 130 -25.00 -9.26 -30.01
C PHE A 130 -26.22 -8.42 -30.40
N MET A 131 -27.36 -9.07 -30.57
CA MET A 131 -28.56 -8.46 -31.15
C MET A 131 -29.80 -8.74 -30.31
N THR A 132 -30.63 -7.72 -30.18
CA THR A 132 -32.00 -7.79 -29.69
C THR A 132 -32.96 -7.64 -30.87
N PHE A 133 -33.93 -8.55 -30.97
CA PHE A 133 -34.84 -8.69 -32.11
C PHE A 133 -36.29 -8.79 -31.64
N SER A 134 -37.21 -8.15 -32.38
CA SER A 134 -38.63 -8.52 -32.37
C SER A 134 -39.10 -8.93 -33.76
N PHE A 135 -40.00 -9.91 -33.85
CA PHE A 135 -40.63 -10.36 -35.10
C PHE A 135 -42.15 -10.20 -34.94
N ALA A 136 -42.67 -9.03 -35.32
CA ALA A 136 -44.09 -8.72 -35.20
C ALA A 136 -44.83 -9.02 -36.54
N PRO A 137 -45.88 -9.86 -36.55
CA PRO A 137 -46.62 -10.17 -37.78
C PRO A 137 -47.45 -8.98 -38.26
N ILE A 138 -47.19 -8.52 -39.48
CA ILE A 138 -48.05 -7.55 -40.18
C ILE A 138 -49.20 -8.31 -40.82
N ARG A 139 -50.43 -7.92 -40.49
CA ARG A 139 -51.62 -8.48 -41.12
C ARG A 139 -51.98 -7.74 -42.41
N ASP A 140 -52.36 -8.51 -43.42
CA ASP A 140 -52.86 -7.97 -44.69
C ASP A 140 -54.39 -7.76 -44.66
N GLU A 141 -54.93 -7.28 -45.77
CA GLU A 141 -56.34 -6.99 -46.00
C GLU A 141 -57.25 -8.24 -45.96
N SER A 142 -56.69 -9.46 -45.92
CA SER A 142 -57.42 -10.72 -45.68
C SER A 142 -57.45 -11.14 -44.20
N GLY A 143 -56.64 -10.48 -43.35
CA GLY A 143 -56.39 -10.85 -41.96
C GLY A 143 -55.28 -11.90 -41.77
N GLY A 144 -54.75 -12.46 -42.87
CA GLY A 144 -53.55 -13.29 -42.89
C GLY A 144 -52.28 -12.49 -42.59
N VAL A 145 -51.14 -13.18 -42.46
CA VAL A 145 -49.83 -12.52 -42.24
C VAL A 145 -49.20 -12.19 -43.59
N GLY A 146 -49.20 -10.91 -43.97
CA GLY A 146 -48.63 -10.42 -45.24
C GLY A 146 -47.12 -10.23 -45.18
N GLY A 147 -46.56 -10.01 -43.99
CA GLY A 147 -45.12 -9.83 -43.77
C GLY A 147 -44.76 -9.72 -42.29
N ILE A 148 -43.48 -9.50 -42.00
CA ILE A 148 -42.93 -9.31 -40.64
C ILE A 148 -42.41 -7.88 -40.51
N PHE A 149 -42.77 -7.20 -39.43
CA PHE A 149 -42.17 -5.95 -38.97
C PHE A 149 -41.07 -6.29 -37.95
N HIS A 150 -39.84 -5.92 -38.26
CA HIS A 150 -38.65 -6.42 -37.59
C HIS A 150 -37.77 -5.25 -37.10
N PRO A 151 -38.10 -4.65 -35.95
CA PRO A 151 -37.19 -3.72 -35.27
C PRO A 151 -36.03 -4.51 -34.64
N ILE A 152 -34.83 -3.93 -34.74
CA ILE A 152 -33.57 -4.52 -34.26
C ILE A 152 -32.83 -3.50 -33.42
N THR A 153 -32.13 -3.96 -32.39
CA THR A 153 -31.19 -3.15 -31.60
C THR A 153 -29.90 -3.94 -31.43
N GLU A 154 -28.79 -3.37 -31.90
CA GLU A 154 -27.46 -3.93 -31.69
C GLU A 154 -26.96 -3.57 -30.30
N THR A 155 -26.53 -4.58 -29.55
CA THR A 155 -25.97 -4.44 -28.19
C THR A 155 -24.54 -4.97 -28.09
N THR A 156 -23.90 -5.24 -29.24
CA THR A 156 -22.51 -5.71 -29.39
C THR A 156 -21.54 -4.99 -28.46
N ASP A 157 -21.47 -3.65 -28.50
CA ASP A 157 -20.48 -2.89 -27.73
C ASP A 157 -20.71 -2.99 -26.21
N LYS A 158 -21.98 -3.00 -25.76
CA LYS A 158 -22.36 -3.20 -24.35
C LYS A 158 -21.89 -4.58 -23.86
N MET A 159 -22.14 -5.62 -24.66
CA MET A 159 -21.83 -7.01 -24.32
C MET A 159 -20.32 -7.31 -24.39
N LEU A 160 -19.62 -6.81 -25.40
CA LEU A 160 -18.17 -6.93 -25.53
C LEU A 160 -17.43 -6.17 -24.44
N SER A 161 -17.87 -4.94 -24.11
CA SER A 161 -17.29 -4.15 -23.01
C SER A 161 -17.44 -4.90 -21.68
N ALA A 162 -18.65 -5.37 -21.35
CA ALA A 162 -18.88 -6.17 -20.15
C ALA A 162 -18.02 -7.45 -20.09
N ARG A 163 -17.89 -8.19 -21.21
CA ARG A 163 -17.05 -9.39 -21.31
C ARG A 163 -15.57 -9.05 -21.07
N ARG A 164 -15.05 -8.02 -21.73
CA ARG A 164 -13.65 -7.57 -21.62
C ARG A 164 -13.31 -7.03 -20.23
N THR A 165 -14.22 -6.28 -19.59
CA THR A 165 -14.07 -5.87 -18.19
C THR A 165 -14.05 -7.05 -17.24
N GLN A 166 -14.86 -8.10 -17.48
CA GLN A 166 -14.81 -9.33 -16.69
C GLN A 166 -13.45 -10.02 -16.82
N VAL A 167 -12.96 -10.22 -18.05
CA VAL A 167 -11.64 -10.81 -18.31
C VAL A 167 -10.51 -10.06 -17.58
N LEU A 168 -10.50 -8.73 -17.63
CA LEU A 168 -9.48 -7.93 -16.92
C LEU A 168 -9.52 -8.14 -15.40
N ARG A 169 -10.72 -8.23 -14.80
CA ARG A 169 -10.87 -8.49 -13.35
C ARG A 169 -10.39 -9.88 -12.95
N ASP A 170 -10.77 -10.90 -13.73
CA ASP A 170 -10.39 -12.29 -13.43
C ASP A 170 -8.89 -12.51 -13.62
N VAL A 171 -8.31 -11.94 -14.70
CA VAL A 171 -6.85 -11.91 -14.91
C VAL A 171 -6.15 -11.23 -13.73
N ALA A 172 -6.58 -10.03 -13.33
CA ALA A 172 -5.97 -9.29 -12.21
C ALA A 172 -6.01 -10.08 -10.89
N ALA A 173 -7.15 -10.72 -10.58
CA ALA A 173 -7.33 -11.52 -9.36
C ALA A 173 -6.43 -12.77 -9.34
N LEU A 174 -6.21 -13.39 -10.50
CA LEU A 174 -5.32 -14.55 -10.65
C LEU A 174 -3.84 -14.17 -10.53
N VAL A 175 -3.38 -13.15 -11.25
CA VAL A 175 -1.96 -12.77 -11.27
C VAL A 175 -1.52 -12.03 -10.00
N GLY A 176 -2.45 -11.36 -9.31
CA GLY A 176 -2.16 -10.61 -8.08
C GLY A 176 -1.69 -11.46 -6.89
N GLN A 177 -1.84 -12.79 -6.95
CA GLN A 177 -1.38 -13.72 -5.90
C GLN A 177 -0.04 -14.42 -6.24
N ALA A 178 0.55 -14.12 -7.40
CA ALA A 178 1.80 -14.73 -7.85
C ALA A 178 3.00 -14.36 -6.97
N LYS A 179 3.95 -15.30 -6.80
CA LYS A 179 5.24 -15.05 -6.12
C LYS A 179 6.45 -15.24 -7.05
N THR A 180 6.22 -15.83 -8.21
CA THR A 180 7.20 -16.07 -9.27
C THR A 180 6.58 -15.79 -10.63
N ASN A 181 7.41 -15.49 -11.64
CA ASN A 181 6.97 -15.33 -13.03
C ASN A 181 6.23 -16.59 -13.51
N GLN A 182 6.67 -17.76 -13.05
CA GLN A 182 6.05 -19.05 -13.37
C GLN A 182 4.61 -19.18 -12.83
N ASP A 183 4.29 -18.56 -11.69
CA ASP A 183 2.91 -18.54 -11.16
C ASP A 183 2.00 -17.68 -12.05
N ILE A 184 2.49 -16.54 -12.56
CA ILE A 184 1.78 -15.69 -13.52
C ILE A 184 1.47 -16.50 -14.78
N TYR A 185 2.51 -17.08 -15.40
CA TYR A 185 2.36 -17.92 -16.61
C TYR A 185 1.38 -19.07 -16.38
N THR A 186 1.57 -19.84 -15.31
CA THR A 186 0.72 -21.01 -15.00
C THR A 186 -0.73 -20.64 -14.71
N SER A 187 -0.99 -19.47 -14.12
CA SER A 187 -2.36 -19.01 -13.82
C SER A 187 -3.07 -18.50 -15.07
N LEU A 188 -2.38 -17.76 -15.94
CA LEU A 188 -2.93 -17.30 -17.22
C LEU A 188 -3.23 -18.47 -18.17
N VAL A 189 -2.35 -19.48 -18.24
CA VAL A 189 -2.60 -20.70 -19.03
C VAL A 189 -3.83 -21.47 -18.54
N LYS A 190 -4.00 -21.61 -17.22
CA LYS A 190 -5.17 -22.29 -16.63
C LYS A 190 -6.51 -21.58 -16.86
N ALA A 191 -6.48 -20.26 -17.02
CA ALA A 191 -7.68 -19.43 -17.14
C ALA A 191 -8.09 -19.14 -18.60
N GLN A 192 -7.36 -19.66 -19.59
CA GLN A 192 -7.53 -19.25 -20.99
C GLN A 192 -8.94 -19.47 -21.55
N SER A 193 -9.64 -20.53 -21.15
CA SER A 193 -11.04 -20.78 -21.56
C SER A 193 -12.06 -19.79 -20.98
N GLY A 194 -11.65 -18.89 -20.08
CA GLY A 194 -12.46 -17.75 -19.63
C GLY A 194 -12.33 -16.51 -20.52
N PHE A 195 -11.35 -16.47 -21.44
CA PHE A 195 -11.07 -15.29 -22.26
C PHE A 195 -10.75 -15.57 -23.74
N ASP A 196 -10.83 -16.82 -24.18
CA ASP A 196 -10.51 -17.29 -25.53
C ASP A 196 -11.25 -16.56 -26.67
N LEU A 197 -12.48 -16.09 -26.43
CA LEU A 197 -13.29 -15.31 -27.37
C LEU A 197 -12.68 -13.95 -27.76
N ASP A 198 -11.95 -13.30 -26.85
CA ASP A 198 -11.25 -12.02 -27.06
C ASP A 198 -9.71 -12.16 -27.12
N LEU A 199 -9.16 -13.26 -26.58
CA LEU A 199 -7.74 -13.55 -26.50
C LEU A 199 -7.49 -15.03 -26.94
N PRO A 200 -7.65 -15.35 -28.24
CA PRO A 200 -7.61 -16.73 -28.73
C PRO A 200 -6.31 -17.47 -28.37
N PHE A 201 -5.16 -16.79 -28.42
CA PHE A 201 -3.89 -17.31 -27.93
C PHE A 201 -3.07 -16.22 -27.20
N LEU A 202 -2.15 -16.66 -26.35
CA LEU A 202 -1.12 -15.84 -25.69
C LEU A 202 0.24 -16.53 -25.81
N LEU A 203 1.28 -15.83 -26.31
CA LEU A 203 2.67 -16.30 -26.31
C LEU A 203 3.54 -15.38 -25.44
N PHE A 204 4.14 -15.92 -24.39
CA PHE A 204 4.96 -15.17 -23.43
C PHE A 204 6.45 -15.34 -23.72
N TYR A 205 7.17 -14.22 -23.84
CA TYR A 205 8.60 -14.19 -24.13
C TYR A 205 9.36 -13.44 -23.02
N ASP A 206 10.39 -14.08 -22.45
CA ASP A 206 11.39 -13.42 -21.60
C ASP A 206 12.51 -12.87 -22.49
N LEU A 207 13.04 -11.68 -22.17
CA LEU A 207 14.23 -11.13 -22.83
C LEU A 207 15.51 -11.67 -22.20
N LEU A 208 16.51 -12.02 -23.02
CA LEU A 208 17.80 -12.50 -22.55
C LEU A 208 18.70 -11.34 -22.10
N GLU A 209 19.75 -11.64 -21.33
CA GLU A 209 20.66 -10.65 -20.73
C GLU A 209 21.36 -9.72 -21.75
N ASP A 210 21.40 -10.10 -23.02
CA ASP A 210 22.00 -9.29 -24.09
C ASP A 210 21.07 -8.19 -24.65
N GLY A 211 19.78 -8.22 -24.29
CA GLY A 211 18.76 -7.29 -24.75
C GLY A 211 18.43 -7.36 -26.25
N LYS A 212 18.90 -8.40 -26.97
CA LYS A 212 18.76 -8.55 -28.43
C LYS A 212 17.99 -9.79 -28.84
N GLN A 213 17.91 -10.79 -27.96
CA GLN A 213 17.13 -12.00 -28.17
C GLN A 213 16.04 -12.14 -27.10
N ALA A 214 14.90 -12.69 -27.51
CA ALA A 214 13.83 -13.10 -26.61
C ALA A 214 13.53 -14.59 -26.79
N LYS A 215 13.15 -15.26 -25.72
CA LYS A 215 12.86 -16.70 -25.71
C LYS A 215 11.42 -16.95 -25.26
N LEU A 216 10.72 -17.82 -25.97
CA LEU A 216 9.39 -18.28 -25.59
C LEU A 216 9.47 -19.09 -24.29
N VAL A 217 8.68 -18.70 -23.29
CA VAL A 217 8.65 -19.32 -21.94
C VAL A 217 7.30 -19.92 -21.58
N SER A 218 6.20 -19.47 -22.19
CA SER A 218 4.89 -20.06 -21.98
C SER A 218 3.93 -19.77 -23.15
N THR A 219 2.93 -20.62 -23.34
CA THR A 219 1.88 -20.49 -24.36
C THR A 219 0.52 -20.85 -23.78
N ALA A 220 -0.54 -20.15 -24.22
CA ALA A 220 -1.92 -20.44 -23.89
C ALA A 220 -2.79 -20.38 -25.16
N GLY A 221 -3.82 -21.22 -25.23
CA GLY A 221 -4.84 -21.18 -26.29
C GLY A 221 -4.45 -21.75 -27.65
N LEU A 222 -3.33 -22.47 -27.73
CA LEU A 222 -2.91 -23.22 -28.92
C LEU A 222 -3.57 -24.61 -28.94
N ASP A 223 -3.86 -25.12 -30.14
CA ASP A 223 -4.33 -26.50 -30.30
C ASP A 223 -3.24 -27.52 -29.90
N VAL A 224 -3.60 -28.49 -29.07
CA VAL A 224 -2.65 -29.48 -28.49
C VAL A 224 -1.91 -30.31 -29.55
N ASP A 225 -2.57 -30.57 -30.69
CA ASP A 225 -2.03 -31.34 -31.81
C ASP A 225 -1.34 -30.48 -32.88
N SER A 226 -1.29 -29.16 -32.73
CA SER A 226 -0.74 -28.23 -33.73
C SER A 226 0.62 -27.66 -33.30
N PRO A 227 1.71 -27.92 -34.04
CA PRO A 227 3.04 -27.44 -33.67
C PRO A 227 3.19 -25.92 -33.89
N LEU A 228 3.91 -25.27 -32.99
CA LEU A 228 4.36 -23.89 -33.17
C LEU A 228 5.16 -23.73 -34.48
N PRO A 229 4.94 -22.64 -35.24
CA PRO A 229 5.80 -22.29 -36.37
C PRO A 229 7.29 -22.26 -36.01
N SER A 230 8.10 -22.90 -36.84
CA SER A 230 9.53 -23.12 -36.59
C SER A 230 10.30 -21.79 -36.51
N GLY A 231 10.96 -21.55 -35.36
CA GLY A 231 11.72 -20.33 -35.10
C GLY A 231 11.07 -19.38 -34.09
N LEU A 232 9.85 -19.66 -33.62
CA LEU A 232 9.22 -18.88 -32.54
C LEU A 232 9.76 -19.21 -31.14
N ASP A 233 10.48 -20.31 -30.95
CA ASP A 233 11.04 -20.69 -29.63
C ASP A 233 12.06 -19.66 -29.10
N GLN A 234 12.80 -19.00 -29.99
CA GLN A 234 13.79 -17.97 -29.68
C GLN A 234 13.99 -17.04 -30.89
N VAL A 235 13.81 -15.73 -30.69
CA VAL A 235 13.70 -14.73 -31.75
C VAL A 235 14.70 -13.57 -31.56
N THR A 236 15.37 -13.15 -32.64
CA THR A 236 16.26 -11.98 -32.64
C THR A 236 15.47 -10.71 -32.92
N ILE A 237 15.51 -9.74 -32.02
CA ILE A 237 14.74 -8.48 -32.09
C ILE A 237 15.11 -7.66 -33.34
N ALA A 238 16.41 -7.56 -33.65
CA ALA A 238 16.91 -6.75 -34.76
C ALA A 238 16.63 -7.35 -36.15
N GLU A 239 16.35 -8.66 -36.22
CA GLU A 239 16.09 -9.39 -37.48
C GLU A 239 14.58 -9.57 -37.72
N THR A 240 13.74 -9.24 -36.73
CA THR A 240 12.30 -9.49 -36.73
C THR A 240 11.55 -8.16 -36.73
N ASP A 241 11.02 -7.72 -37.89
CA ASP A 241 10.37 -6.40 -38.05
C ASP A 241 9.38 -6.09 -36.91
N TRP A 242 8.46 -7.00 -36.61
CA TRP A 242 7.44 -6.79 -35.57
C TRP A 242 7.99 -6.70 -34.13
N LEU A 243 9.29 -6.93 -33.90
CA LEU A 243 9.99 -6.71 -32.62
C LEU A 243 10.87 -5.44 -32.60
N THR A 244 11.28 -4.91 -33.75
CA THR A 244 12.26 -3.81 -33.88
C THR A 244 11.93 -2.54 -33.06
N THR A 245 10.67 -2.30 -32.73
CA THR A 245 10.18 -1.12 -32.00
C THR A 245 9.90 -1.36 -30.51
N LEU A 246 10.46 -2.39 -29.88
CA LEU A 246 10.40 -2.50 -28.41
C LEU A 246 11.06 -1.25 -27.78
N PRO A 247 10.46 -0.60 -26.75
CA PRO A 247 9.42 -1.10 -25.85
C PRO A 247 7.96 -0.79 -26.22
N GLU A 248 7.63 -0.30 -27.41
CA GLU A 248 6.26 0.16 -27.72
C GLU A 248 5.22 -0.99 -27.75
N THR A 249 3.94 -0.66 -27.68
CA THR A 249 2.87 -1.60 -28.10
C THR A 249 2.75 -1.56 -29.62
N ARG A 250 2.75 -2.72 -30.29
CA ARG A 250 2.66 -2.80 -31.76
C ARG A 250 1.64 -3.84 -32.23
N VAL A 251 0.77 -3.43 -33.14
CA VAL A 251 -0.11 -4.35 -33.88
C VAL A 251 0.72 -5.13 -34.89
N VAL A 252 0.46 -6.45 -34.97
CA VAL A 252 1.12 -7.41 -35.86
C VAL A 252 0.06 -7.91 -36.83
N ASP A 253 -0.09 -7.19 -37.94
CA ASP A 253 -0.94 -7.54 -39.08
C ASP A 253 -0.32 -8.67 -39.93
N GLN A 254 -1.10 -9.27 -40.83
CA GLN A 254 -0.63 -10.33 -41.74
C GLN A 254 0.08 -11.47 -40.98
N LEU A 255 -0.49 -11.90 -39.84
CA LEU A 255 0.16 -12.75 -38.85
C LEU A 255 0.77 -14.03 -39.47
N ALA A 256 0.04 -14.68 -40.38
CA ALA A 256 0.48 -15.89 -41.07
C ALA A 256 1.75 -15.70 -41.93
N GLU A 257 2.01 -14.49 -42.44
CA GLU A 257 3.24 -14.17 -43.20
C GLU A 257 4.40 -13.80 -42.27
N ARG A 258 4.11 -13.14 -41.13
CA ARG A 258 5.12 -12.64 -40.17
C ARG A 258 5.64 -13.67 -39.17
N VAL A 259 4.79 -14.61 -38.76
CA VAL A 259 5.10 -15.63 -37.73
C VAL A 259 4.57 -17.03 -38.07
N GLY A 260 3.94 -17.22 -39.23
CA GLY A 260 3.30 -18.49 -39.60
C GLY A 260 1.88 -18.64 -39.03
N THR A 261 1.14 -19.64 -39.52
CA THR A 261 -0.23 -19.90 -39.09
C THR A 261 -0.25 -20.44 -37.66
N ILE A 262 -0.81 -19.66 -36.73
CA ILE A 262 -1.06 -20.08 -35.35
C ILE A 262 -2.49 -20.63 -35.28
N ALA A 263 -2.63 -21.93 -35.02
CA ALA A 263 -3.92 -22.59 -34.81
C ALA A 263 -4.28 -22.63 -33.33
N GLY A 264 -5.51 -22.23 -33.00
CA GLY A 264 -6.00 -22.13 -31.64
C GLY A 264 -7.08 -21.06 -31.45
N GLY A 265 -7.67 -21.03 -30.26
CA GLY A 265 -8.87 -20.26 -29.94
C GLY A 265 -10.19 -20.96 -30.34
N PRO A 266 -11.35 -20.34 -30.06
CA PRO A 266 -12.66 -21.01 -30.14
C PRO A 266 -13.30 -21.00 -31.55
N TYR A 267 -12.52 -20.74 -32.59
CA TYR A 267 -12.99 -20.54 -33.97
C TYR A 267 -12.13 -21.34 -34.97
N PRO A 268 -12.71 -21.90 -36.05
CA PRO A 268 -11.96 -22.72 -37.01
C PRO A 268 -11.03 -21.90 -37.94
N GLU A 269 -11.21 -20.58 -38.03
CA GLU A 269 -10.30 -19.67 -38.73
C GLU A 269 -9.17 -19.22 -37.81
N PRO A 270 -7.89 -19.31 -38.23
CA PRO A 270 -6.77 -18.84 -37.42
C PRO A 270 -6.76 -17.30 -37.36
N PRO A 271 -6.35 -16.69 -36.23
CA PRO A 271 -6.17 -15.24 -36.10
C PRO A 271 -5.29 -14.64 -37.22
N HIS A 272 -5.78 -13.58 -37.86
CA HIS A 272 -5.04 -12.85 -38.91
C HIS A 272 -4.15 -11.72 -38.37
N THR A 273 -4.33 -11.35 -37.09
CA THR A 273 -3.67 -10.24 -36.42
C THR A 273 -3.35 -10.61 -34.97
N ALA A 274 -2.28 -10.05 -34.42
CA ALA A 274 -1.94 -10.09 -32.99
C ALA A 274 -1.52 -8.71 -32.49
N VAL A 275 -1.37 -8.54 -31.17
CA VAL A 275 -0.81 -7.34 -30.53
C VAL A 275 0.38 -7.74 -29.68
N ARG A 276 1.54 -7.11 -29.94
CA ARG A 276 2.75 -7.20 -29.11
C ARG A 276 2.64 -6.20 -27.97
N LEU A 277 2.58 -6.71 -26.74
CA LEU A 277 2.50 -5.95 -25.50
C LEU A 277 3.81 -6.06 -24.72
N PRO A 278 4.48 -4.95 -24.38
CA PRO A 278 5.69 -4.99 -23.55
C PRO A 278 5.35 -5.40 -22.11
N ILE A 279 6.28 -6.08 -21.43
CA ILE A 279 6.22 -6.32 -19.98
C ILE A 279 7.28 -5.42 -19.34
N LEU A 280 6.83 -4.31 -18.75
CA LEU A 280 7.68 -3.30 -18.12
C LEU A 280 7.66 -3.46 -16.59
N LEU A 281 8.80 -3.18 -15.95
CA LEU A 281 8.87 -3.05 -14.49
C LEU A 281 8.76 -1.57 -14.12
N SER A 282 8.08 -1.25 -13.01
CA SER A 282 7.85 0.14 -12.57
C SER A 282 9.10 1.00 -12.34
N ASN A 283 10.30 0.39 -12.36
CA ASN A 283 11.59 1.03 -12.19
C ASN A 283 12.55 0.86 -13.40
N ARG A 284 12.07 0.44 -14.59
CA ARG A 284 12.89 0.27 -15.80
C ARG A 284 12.21 0.79 -17.06
N GLU A 285 12.96 1.55 -17.87
CA GLU A 285 12.56 1.95 -19.24
C GLU A 285 12.65 0.78 -20.24
N GLN A 286 13.50 -0.22 -19.95
CA GLN A 286 13.61 -1.43 -20.75
C GLN A 286 12.67 -2.54 -20.23
N PRO A 287 11.97 -3.25 -21.13
CA PRO A 287 11.08 -4.34 -20.76
C PRO A 287 11.89 -5.58 -20.37
N ILE A 288 11.31 -6.43 -19.53
CA ILE A 288 11.88 -7.75 -19.17
C ILE A 288 11.40 -8.87 -20.10
N GLY A 289 10.38 -8.59 -20.92
CA GLY A 289 9.76 -9.55 -21.81
C GLY A 289 8.66 -8.88 -22.63
N PHE A 290 7.94 -9.68 -23.41
CA PHE A 290 6.71 -9.24 -24.08
C PHE A 290 5.71 -10.40 -24.20
N LEU A 291 4.45 -10.03 -24.36
CA LEU A 291 3.34 -10.92 -24.69
C LEU A 291 2.92 -10.66 -26.14
N LEU A 292 2.86 -11.69 -26.97
CA LEU A 292 2.14 -11.64 -28.24
C LEU A 292 0.76 -12.26 -28.05
N ALA A 293 -0.29 -11.43 -28.05
CA ALA A 293 -1.67 -11.84 -27.84
C ALA A 293 -2.44 -11.82 -29.17
N GLY A 294 -3.12 -12.92 -29.50
CA GLY A 294 -3.93 -13.00 -30.72
C GLY A 294 -5.16 -12.09 -30.68
N VAL A 295 -5.61 -11.63 -31.86
CA VAL A 295 -6.88 -10.92 -32.06
C VAL A 295 -7.94 -11.90 -32.55
N SER A 296 -9.15 -11.82 -32.00
CA SER A 296 -10.27 -12.69 -32.36
C SER A 296 -10.63 -12.57 -33.84
N PRO A 297 -10.63 -13.68 -34.63
CA PRO A 297 -10.93 -13.65 -36.07
C PRO A 297 -12.41 -13.28 -36.37
N ARG A 298 -13.24 -13.13 -35.34
CA ARG A 298 -14.64 -12.68 -35.41
C ARG A 298 -14.84 -11.21 -35.05
N ARG A 299 -13.79 -10.44 -34.78
CA ARG A 299 -13.89 -9.01 -34.44
C ARG A 299 -12.82 -8.19 -35.16
N ALA A 300 -13.21 -7.02 -35.69
CA ALA A 300 -12.25 -6.01 -36.10
C ALA A 300 -11.43 -5.52 -34.90
N LEU A 301 -10.17 -5.13 -35.11
CA LEU A 301 -9.32 -4.50 -34.10
C LEU A 301 -9.68 -3.01 -33.98
N ASP A 302 -10.83 -2.75 -33.34
CA ASP A 302 -11.32 -1.42 -33.02
C ASP A 302 -10.56 -0.75 -31.85
N GLN A 303 -10.79 0.56 -31.64
CA GLN A 303 -10.08 1.32 -30.60
C GLN A 303 -10.37 0.80 -29.19
N ASP A 304 -11.58 0.28 -28.92
CA ASP A 304 -11.92 -0.25 -27.59
C ASP A 304 -11.31 -1.63 -27.35
N TYR A 305 -11.08 -2.41 -28.41
CA TYR A 305 -10.24 -3.60 -28.34
C TYR A 305 -8.78 -3.24 -28.05
N LEU A 306 -8.22 -2.21 -28.68
CA LEU A 306 -6.89 -1.68 -28.35
C LEU A 306 -6.80 -1.15 -26.92
N ASN A 307 -7.85 -0.47 -26.43
CA ASN A 307 -7.95 -0.01 -25.04
C ASN A 307 -7.91 -1.21 -24.06
N PHE A 308 -8.63 -2.30 -24.36
CA PHE A 308 -8.57 -3.55 -23.59
C PHE A 308 -7.16 -4.17 -23.57
N TYR A 309 -6.46 -4.24 -24.71
CA TYR A 309 -5.08 -4.73 -24.76
C TYR A 309 -4.11 -3.85 -23.94
N ALA A 310 -4.29 -2.54 -23.92
CA ALA A 310 -3.48 -1.64 -23.09
C ALA A 310 -3.74 -1.85 -21.58
N LEU A 311 -5.00 -2.03 -21.17
CA LEU A 311 -5.34 -2.39 -19.79
C LEU A 311 -4.76 -3.75 -19.39
N LEU A 312 -4.81 -4.75 -20.28
CA LEU A 312 -4.21 -6.07 -20.07
C LEU A 312 -2.68 -5.99 -19.87
N ALA A 313 -1.99 -5.20 -20.71
CA ALA A 313 -0.54 -4.97 -20.59
C ALA A 313 -0.15 -4.35 -19.25
N ASN A 314 -0.94 -3.36 -18.78
CA ASN A 314 -0.76 -2.75 -17.47
C ASN A 314 -0.99 -3.76 -16.34
N THR A 315 -2.09 -4.52 -16.37
CA THR A 315 -2.41 -5.55 -15.36
C THR A 315 -1.28 -6.59 -15.23
N ILE A 316 -0.75 -7.06 -16.36
CA ILE A 316 0.36 -8.02 -16.38
C ILE A 316 1.66 -7.37 -15.86
N SER A 317 2.02 -6.18 -16.34
CA SER A 317 3.23 -5.45 -15.93
C SER A 317 3.27 -5.14 -14.42
N THR A 318 2.12 -4.81 -13.82
CA THR A 318 1.98 -4.66 -12.37
C THR A 318 2.24 -5.96 -11.62
N ALA A 319 1.73 -7.10 -12.12
CA ALA A 319 1.97 -8.40 -11.48
C ALA A 319 3.45 -8.80 -11.50
N PHE A 320 4.15 -8.59 -12.63
CA PHE A 320 5.59 -8.79 -12.71
C PHE A 320 6.37 -7.85 -11.79
N SER A 321 5.94 -6.60 -11.66
CA SER A 321 6.56 -5.63 -10.74
C SER A 321 6.42 -6.07 -9.26
N ASN A 322 5.23 -6.55 -8.87
CA ASN A 322 4.99 -7.09 -7.52
C ASN A 322 5.83 -8.35 -7.23
N VAL A 323 5.92 -9.28 -8.19
CA VAL A 323 6.77 -10.47 -8.09
C VAL A 323 8.24 -10.11 -7.93
N TYR A 324 8.74 -9.13 -8.71
CA TYR A 324 10.13 -8.70 -8.62
C TYR A 324 10.43 -8.05 -7.26
N ALA A 325 9.55 -7.18 -6.77
CA ALA A 325 9.66 -6.54 -5.47
C ALA A 325 9.66 -7.56 -4.32
N TYR A 326 8.76 -8.56 -4.35
CA TYR A 326 8.72 -9.63 -3.35
C TYR A 326 10.03 -10.46 -3.32
N GLN A 327 10.59 -10.78 -4.49
CA GLN A 327 11.87 -11.50 -4.58
C GLN A 327 13.06 -10.65 -4.12
N GLU A 328 13.03 -9.33 -4.32
CA GLU A 328 14.06 -8.41 -3.84
C GLU A 328 13.98 -8.20 -2.32
N GLU A 329 12.76 -8.09 -1.75
CA GLU A 329 12.51 -8.11 -0.30
C GLU A 329 13.02 -9.41 0.34
N GLN A 330 12.70 -10.58 -0.24
CA GLN A 330 13.17 -11.87 0.27
C GLN A 330 14.71 -11.97 0.24
N LYS A 331 15.37 -11.63 -0.88
CA LYS A 331 16.83 -11.63 -0.99
C LYS A 331 17.48 -10.69 0.04
N ARG A 332 16.85 -9.53 0.31
CA ARG A 332 17.32 -8.58 1.31
C ARG A 332 17.20 -9.14 2.73
N ALA A 333 16.08 -9.79 3.06
CA ALA A 333 15.88 -10.46 4.34
C ALA A 333 16.88 -11.61 4.57
N GLU A 334 17.12 -12.44 3.55
CA GLU A 334 18.11 -13.52 3.58
C GLU A 334 19.54 -12.98 3.78
N ALA A 335 19.91 -11.91 3.07
CA ALA A 335 21.20 -11.23 3.25
C ALA A 335 21.38 -10.66 4.66
N LEU A 336 20.34 -10.06 5.24
CA LEU A 336 20.37 -9.54 6.62
C LEU A 336 20.53 -10.66 7.66
N ALA A 337 19.81 -11.78 7.50
CA ALA A 337 19.96 -12.95 8.36
C ALA A 337 21.38 -13.54 8.29
N ALA A 338 21.98 -13.61 7.09
CA ALA A 338 23.36 -14.05 6.91
C ALA A 338 24.37 -13.11 7.58
N ILE A 339 24.13 -11.79 7.53
CA ILE A 339 24.97 -10.79 8.20
C ILE A 339 24.93 -10.94 9.74
N ASP A 340 23.75 -11.12 10.35
CA ASP A 340 23.67 -11.34 11.81
C ASP A 340 24.31 -12.66 12.26
N GLN A 341 24.10 -13.73 11.49
CA GLN A 341 24.74 -15.02 11.74
C GLN A 341 26.27 -14.89 11.68
N ALA A 342 26.81 -14.16 10.71
CA ALA A 342 28.23 -13.87 10.59
C ALA A 342 28.75 -12.98 11.73
N LYS A 343 28.04 -11.87 12.06
CA LYS A 343 28.33 -10.98 13.20
C LYS A 343 28.49 -11.78 14.49
N THR A 344 27.57 -12.70 14.77
CA THR A 344 27.62 -13.45 16.02
C THR A 344 28.63 -14.61 16.00
N ALA A 345 28.93 -15.20 14.85
CA ALA A 345 30.03 -16.17 14.72
C ALA A 345 31.39 -15.51 15.01
N PHE A 346 31.62 -14.32 14.46
CA PHE A 346 32.81 -13.50 14.66
C PHE A 346 33.08 -13.21 16.17
N PHE A 347 32.07 -12.75 16.92
CA PHE A 347 32.22 -12.50 18.36
C PHE A 347 32.54 -13.75 19.20
N ASN A 348 31.94 -14.91 18.87
CA ASN A 348 32.25 -16.16 19.56
C ASN A 348 33.70 -16.64 19.29
N ASN A 349 34.24 -16.38 18.10
CA ASN A 349 35.64 -16.71 17.79
C ASN A 349 36.63 -15.76 18.48
N ILE A 350 36.33 -14.45 18.49
CA ILE A 350 37.10 -13.43 19.26
C ILE A 350 37.20 -13.83 20.74
N SER A 351 36.07 -14.28 21.33
CA SER A 351 36.00 -14.74 22.72
C SER A 351 37.11 -15.75 23.08
N HIS A 352 37.34 -16.71 22.18
CA HIS A 352 38.21 -17.84 22.40
C HIS A 352 39.70 -17.47 22.20
N GLU A 353 40.02 -16.70 21.15
CA GLU A 353 41.39 -16.27 20.89
C GLU A 353 41.87 -15.12 21.77
N PHE A 354 41.00 -14.38 22.46
CA PHE A 354 41.39 -13.48 23.56
C PHE A 354 41.56 -14.19 24.91
N ARG A 355 40.70 -15.15 25.27
CA ARG A 355 40.86 -15.92 26.53
C ARG A 355 42.12 -16.79 26.54
N THR A 356 42.45 -17.43 25.43
CA THR A 356 43.61 -18.32 25.32
C THR A 356 44.95 -17.68 25.77
N PRO A 357 45.40 -16.52 25.24
CA PRO A 357 46.63 -15.88 25.68
C PRO A 357 46.54 -15.35 27.12
N LEU A 358 45.37 -14.90 27.58
CA LEU A 358 45.18 -14.44 28.96
C LEU A 358 45.44 -15.57 29.98
N THR A 359 44.86 -16.75 29.79
CA THR A 359 45.12 -17.92 30.65
C THR A 359 46.61 -18.32 30.63
N LEU A 360 47.27 -18.21 29.47
CA LEU A 360 48.70 -18.50 29.32
C LEU A 360 49.64 -17.40 29.87
N MET A 361 49.12 -16.22 30.25
CA MET A 361 49.85 -15.20 31.00
C MET A 361 49.60 -15.32 32.50
N LEU A 362 48.35 -15.54 32.92
CA LEU A 362 47.95 -15.53 34.33
C LEU A 362 48.55 -16.67 35.13
N GLY A 363 48.48 -17.92 34.65
CA GLY A 363 49.04 -19.08 35.38
C GLY A 363 50.53 -18.91 35.75
N PRO A 364 51.42 -18.60 34.79
CA PRO A 364 52.83 -18.30 35.08
C PRO A 364 53.06 -17.09 36.01
N LEU A 365 52.19 -16.09 35.99
CA LEU A 365 52.26 -14.93 36.91
C LEU A 365 51.81 -15.31 38.33
N GLU A 366 50.78 -16.15 38.47
CA GLU A 366 50.30 -16.68 39.74
C GLU A 366 51.32 -17.63 40.38
N GLU A 367 51.97 -18.49 39.59
CA GLU A 367 53.09 -19.35 40.03
C GLU A 367 54.28 -18.51 40.54
N LEU A 368 54.71 -17.48 39.78
CA LEU A 368 55.78 -16.54 40.20
C LEU A 368 55.43 -15.70 41.44
N LEU A 369 54.14 -15.46 41.72
CA LEU A 369 53.70 -14.75 42.93
C LEU A 369 53.58 -15.67 44.16
N GLN A 370 53.42 -16.98 43.96
CA GLN A 370 53.31 -17.97 45.03
C GLN A 370 54.68 -18.52 45.49
N ASP A 371 55.72 -18.46 44.65
CA ASP A 371 57.06 -18.87 45.03
C ASP A 371 57.66 -17.96 46.13
N ASN A 372 57.97 -18.55 47.28
CA ASN A 372 58.58 -17.88 48.43
C ASN A 372 59.97 -17.29 48.13
N ALA A 373 60.69 -17.78 47.12
CA ALA A 373 61.96 -17.21 46.69
C ALA A 373 61.80 -15.81 46.07
N PHE A 374 60.66 -15.53 45.42
CA PHE A 374 60.40 -14.25 44.76
C PHE A 374 59.86 -13.17 45.70
N GLN A 375 59.20 -13.54 46.80
CA GLN A 375 58.49 -12.61 47.68
C GLN A 375 59.37 -11.57 48.38
N SER A 376 60.67 -11.81 48.49
CA SER A 376 61.69 -10.93 49.11
C SER A 376 62.53 -10.13 48.11
N SER A 377 62.27 -10.27 46.80
CA SER A 377 63.04 -9.64 45.73
C SER A 377 62.57 -8.22 45.37
N ALA A 378 63.45 -7.43 44.74
CA ALA A 378 63.09 -6.15 44.14
C ALA A 378 62.09 -6.26 42.96
N TYR A 379 61.83 -7.48 42.48
CA TYR A 379 61.10 -7.77 41.25
C TYR A 379 59.58 -7.92 41.49
N LYS A 380 59.18 -8.00 42.76
CA LYS A 380 57.79 -8.15 43.20
C LYS A 380 56.87 -7.04 42.67
N GLN A 381 57.29 -5.76 42.71
CA GLN A 381 56.45 -4.65 42.23
C GLN A 381 56.15 -4.73 40.71
N PRO A 382 57.15 -4.94 39.82
CA PRO A 382 56.87 -5.23 38.41
C PRO A 382 55.98 -6.45 38.16
N VAL A 383 56.18 -7.57 38.87
CA VAL A 383 55.34 -8.77 38.70
C VAL A 383 53.89 -8.51 39.14
N GLU A 384 53.68 -7.90 40.31
CA GLU A 384 52.35 -7.49 40.76
C GLU A 384 51.69 -6.49 39.81
N ALA A 385 52.44 -5.53 39.26
CA ALA A 385 51.92 -4.57 38.28
C ALA A 385 51.50 -5.27 36.98
N THR A 386 52.28 -6.26 36.54
CA THR A 386 51.98 -7.08 35.36
C THR A 386 50.71 -7.91 35.59
N HIS A 387 50.60 -8.58 36.74
CA HIS A 387 49.42 -9.35 37.14
C HIS A 387 48.16 -8.49 37.26
N ARG A 388 48.23 -7.29 37.87
CA ARG A 388 47.11 -6.34 37.92
C ARG A 388 46.62 -5.93 36.53
N ASN A 389 47.53 -5.68 35.58
CA ASN A 389 47.15 -5.34 34.20
C ASN A 389 46.55 -6.55 33.47
N ALA A 390 47.05 -7.77 33.69
CA ALA A 390 46.49 -8.99 33.09
C ALA A 390 45.05 -9.26 33.59
N LEU A 391 44.78 -9.07 34.89
CA LEU A 391 43.43 -9.18 35.45
C LEU A 391 42.48 -8.07 34.92
N ARG A 392 42.94 -6.82 34.80
CA ARG A 392 42.16 -5.74 34.17
C ARG A 392 41.78 -6.08 32.72
N LEU A 393 42.72 -6.62 31.95
CA LEU A 393 42.50 -7.03 30.57
C LEU A 393 41.52 -8.22 30.50
N LEU A 394 41.59 -9.18 31.43
CA LEU A 394 40.58 -10.25 31.56
C LEU A 394 39.18 -9.72 31.89
N LYS A 395 39.05 -8.72 32.78
CA LYS A 395 37.75 -8.09 33.08
C LYS A 395 37.18 -7.38 31.85
N LEU A 396 38.00 -6.58 31.17
CA LEU A 396 37.60 -5.88 29.92
C LEU A 396 37.12 -6.88 28.86
N VAL A 397 37.87 -7.97 28.61
CA VAL A 397 37.44 -9.02 27.69
C VAL A 397 36.12 -9.63 28.14
N ASN A 398 35.96 -10.08 29.40
CA ASN A 398 34.71 -10.73 29.81
C ASN A 398 33.49 -9.79 29.74
N ASN A 399 33.61 -8.52 30.12
CA ASN A 399 32.53 -7.53 29.95
C ASN A 399 32.13 -7.34 28.48
N LEU A 400 33.10 -7.33 27.57
CA LEU A 400 32.90 -7.25 26.12
C LEU A 400 32.06 -8.42 25.58
N LEU A 401 32.27 -9.62 26.14
CA LEU A 401 31.62 -10.86 25.70
C LEU A 401 30.23 -11.04 26.32
N ASP A 402 30.05 -10.64 27.58
CA ASP A 402 28.73 -10.62 28.20
C ASP A 402 27.79 -9.65 27.45
N PHE A 403 28.28 -8.47 27.07
CA PHE A 403 27.54 -7.54 26.19
C PHE A 403 27.12 -8.21 24.86
N SER A 404 28.06 -8.80 24.12
CA SER A 404 27.77 -9.41 22.81
C SER A 404 26.76 -10.58 22.90
N ARG A 405 26.77 -11.34 24.00
CA ARG A 405 25.81 -12.42 24.25
C ARG A 405 24.39 -11.90 24.53
N ILE A 406 24.29 -10.76 25.21
CA ILE A 406 23.01 -10.10 25.50
C ILE A 406 22.47 -9.43 24.23
N GLU A 407 23.29 -8.67 23.48
CA GLU A 407 22.89 -8.03 22.22
C GLU A 407 22.32 -9.04 21.21
N ALA A 408 22.92 -10.22 21.11
CA ALA A 408 22.47 -11.29 20.22
C ALA A 408 21.28 -12.13 20.77
N GLY A 409 20.67 -11.73 21.89
CA GLY A 409 19.56 -12.43 22.54
C GLY A 409 19.90 -13.84 23.08
N ARG A 410 21.18 -14.17 23.28
CA ARG A 410 21.65 -15.54 23.59
C ARG A 410 21.85 -15.79 25.09
N THR A 411 21.77 -14.75 25.91
CA THR A 411 21.79 -14.85 27.37
C THR A 411 20.45 -15.38 27.88
N LYS A 412 20.39 -16.69 28.16
CA LYS A 412 19.26 -17.32 28.86
C LYS A 412 19.44 -17.12 30.37
N ALA A 413 18.55 -16.37 30.99
CA ALA A 413 18.50 -16.24 32.45
C ALA A 413 17.98 -17.55 33.10
N SER A 414 18.33 -17.76 34.37
CA SER A 414 17.93 -18.92 35.17
C SER A 414 17.24 -18.45 36.45
N PHE A 415 16.00 -17.98 36.28
CA PHE A 415 15.19 -17.41 37.35
C PHE A 415 14.73 -18.49 38.34
N ARG A 416 15.05 -18.28 39.62
CA ARG A 416 14.71 -19.18 40.73
C ARG A 416 14.38 -18.35 41.97
N PRO A 417 13.69 -18.89 42.99
CA PRO A 417 13.50 -18.19 44.24
C PRO A 417 14.86 -17.93 44.92
N ILE A 418 15.17 -16.67 45.23
CA ILE A 418 16.39 -16.29 45.96
C ILE A 418 16.10 -15.34 47.11
N ASP A 419 16.93 -15.42 48.15
CA ASP A 419 17.01 -14.40 49.20
C ASP A 419 17.80 -13.19 48.67
N LEU A 420 17.08 -12.24 48.05
CA LEU A 420 17.64 -10.97 47.61
C LEU A 420 18.21 -10.15 48.78
N VAL A 421 17.66 -10.28 49.99
CA VAL A 421 18.06 -9.50 51.17
C VAL A 421 19.43 -9.97 51.64
N GLY A 422 19.56 -11.26 51.93
CA GLY A 422 20.85 -11.88 52.31
C GLY A 422 21.92 -11.66 51.25
N LEU A 423 21.63 -11.92 49.97
CA LEU A 423 22.60 -11.74 48.87
C LEU A 423 23.07 -10.27 48.74
N THR A 424 22.16 -9.30 48.84
CA THR A 424 22.51 -7.88 48.74
C THR A 424 23.34 -7.42 49.96
N VAL A 425 23.03 -7.92 51.17
CA VAL A 425 23.79 -7.62 52.39
C VAL A 425 25.21 -8.23 52.33
N ASP A 426 25.36 -9.46 51.86
CA ASP A 426 26.67 -10.12 51.68
C ASP A 426 27.57 -9.32 50.72
N LEU A 427 27.05 -8.99 49.53
CA LEU A 427 27.78 -8.23 48.50
C LEU A 427 28.16 -6.83 49.00
N THR A 428 27.24 -6.13 49.65
CA THR A 428 27.49 -4.78 50.19
C THR A 428 28.49 -4.80 51.35
N SER A 429 28.45 -5.83 52.19
CA SER A 429 29.40 -6.01 53.30
C SER A 429 30.84 -6.15 52.82
N SER A 430 31.06 -6.75 51.63
CA SER A 430 32.40 -6.87 51.03
C SER A 430 33.04 -5.49 50.75
N PHE A 431 32.24 -4.49 50.38
CA PHE A 431 32.69 -3.13 50.08
C PHE A 431 33.01 -2.28 51.30
N ARG A 432 32.46 -2.61 52.49
CA ARG A 432 32.53 -1.79 53.70
C ARG A 432 33.94 -1.28 54.03
N SER A 433 34.93 -2.19 54.03
CA SER A 433 36.32 -1.86 54.34
C SER A 433 36.99 -0.89 53.34
N LEU A 434 36.49 -0.78 52.10
CA LEU A 434 36.99 0.19 51.11
C LEU A 434 36.31 1.54 51.26
N ILE A 435 34.99 1.54 51.44
CA ILE A 435 34.18 2.76 51.61
C ILE A 435 34.68 3.53 52.84
N GLU A 436 34.80 2.85 53.97
CA GLU A 436 35.28 3.44 55.23
C GLU A 436 36.76 3.89 55.15
N ARG A 437 37.62 3.14 54.45
CA ARG A 437 39.03 3.54 54.21
C ARG A 437 39.17 4.75 53.28
N ALA A 438 38.16 5.05 52.47
CA ALA A 438 38.14 6.22 51.59
C ALA A 438 37.49 7.45 52.25
N GLY A 439 37.26 7.42 53.57
CA GLY A 439 36.64 8.51 54.32
C GLY A 439 35.13 8.64 54.11
N LEU A 440 34.48 7.61 53.56
CA LEU A 440 33.05 7.56 53.31
C LEU A 440 32.34 6.70 54.36
N HIS A 441 31.10 7.04 54.69
CA HIS A 441 30.25 6.19 55.54
C HIS A 441 29.36 5.26 54.69
N LEU A 442 29.29 3.97 55.05
CA LEU A 442 28.40 3.00 54.40
C LEU A 442 27.19 2.66 55.29
N THR A 443 26.00 3.09 54.88
CA THR A 443 24.73 2.65 55.47
C THR A 443 24.13 1.51 54.62
N VAL A 444 23.61 0.48 55.28
CA VAL A 444 22.95 -0.67 54.64
C VAL A 444 21.64 -0.92 55.38
N ASP A 445 20.54 -0.90 54.64
CA ASP A 445 19.17 -0.89 55.18
C ASP A 445 18.28 -1.80 54.33
N CYS A 446 18.30 -3.09 54.60
CA CYS A 446 17.57 -4.09 53.81
C CYS A 446 16.42 -4.68 54.64
N GLU A 447 15.19 -4.32 54.30
CA GLU A 447 13.97 -4.81 54.95
C GLU A 447 13.55 -6.18 54.39
N PRO A 448 12.85 -7.04 55.18
CA PRO A 448 12.28 -8.28 54.68
C PRO A 448 11.24 -8.02 53.57
N LEU A 449 11.44 -8.60 52.39
CA LEU A 449 10.52 -8.46 51.25
C LEU A 449 9.19 -9.19 51.53
N PRO A 450 8.03 -8.63 51.12
CA PRO A 450 6.71 -9.20 51.41
C PRO A 450 6.39 -10.48 50.62
N ALA A 451 7.15 -10.79 49.56
CA ALA A 451 7.04 -12.02 48.79
C ALA A 451 8.40 -12.47 48.23
N VAL A 452 8.49 -13.75 47.86
CA VAL A 452 9.69 -14.32 47.22
C VAL A 452 9.82 -13.79 45.78
N VAL A 453 11.02 -13.37 45.42
CA VAL A 453 11.35 -12.91 44.05
C VAL A 453 12.06 -14.02 43.29
N TYR A 454 11.67 -14.21 42.03
CA TYR A 454 12.36 -15.07 41.09
C TYR A 454 13.41 -14.25 40.33
N ALA A 455 14.68 -14.53 40.55
CA ALA A 455 15.78 -13.80 39.94
C ALA A 455 16.95 -14.72 39.61
N ASP A 456 17.84 -14.27 38.73
CA ASP A 456 19.12 -14.91 38.46
C ASP A 456 20.19 -14.31 39.38
N ALA A 457 20.76 -15.13 40.27
CA ALA A 457 21.69 -14.67 41.29
C ALA A 457 23.01 -14.09 40.73
N GLU A 458 23.50 -14.58 39.59
CA GLU A 458 24.72 -14.05 38.97
C GLU A 458 24.45 -12.69 38.28
N MET A 459 23.25 -12.50 37.76
CA MET A 459 22.81 -11.22 37.22
C MET A 459 22.55 -10.20 38.33
N TRP A 460 21.90 -10.60 39.43
CA TRP A 460 21.69 -9.72 40.58
C TRP A 460 23.01 -9.28 41.22
N GLU A 461 23.99 -10.18 41.35
CA GLU A 461 25.34 -9.78 41.79
C GLU A 461 25.94 -8.72 40.86
N LYS A 462 25.86 -8.90 39.54
CA LYS A 462 26.35 -7.89 38.58
C LYS A 462 25.61 -6.56 38.72
N ILE A 463 24.31 -6.56 38.99
CA ILE A 463 23.53 -5.33 39.25
C ILE A 463 24.06 -4.61 40.50
N VAL A 464 24.10 -5.29 41.65
CA VAL A 464 24.53 -4.70 42.93
C VAL A 464 25.99 -4.22 42.88
N LEU A 465 26.91 -5.01 42.32
CA LEU A 465 28.34 -4.67 42.27
C LEU A 465 28.65 -3.49 41.34
N ASN A 466 28.01 -3.39 40.16
CA ASN A 466 28.22 -2.24 39.28
C ASN A 466 27.69 -0.95 39.92
N LEU A 467 26.49 -0.98 40.54
CA LEU A 467 25.93 0.19 41.20
C LEU A 467 26.75 0.62 42.44
N LEU A 468 27.22 -0.32 43.26
CA LEU A 468 28.13 -0.02 44.39
C LEU A 468 29.49 0.52 43.93
N SER A 469 30.07 -0.07 42.89
CA SER A 469 31.33 0.40 42.32
C SER A 469 31.18 1.80 41.74
N ASN A 470 30.03 2.11 41.12
CA ASN A 470 29.72 3.47 40.66
C ASN A 470 29.49 4.43 41.84
N ALA A 471 28.70 4.10 42.85
CA ALA A 471 28.54 4.97 44.03
C ALA A 471 29.91 5.30 44.68
N PHE A 472 30.83 4.34 44.74
CA PHE A 472 32.22 4.59 45.13
C PHE A 472 33.01 5.43 44.09
N LYS A 473 32.75 5.24 42.79
CA LYS A 473 33.28 6.00 41.64
C LYS A 473 32.58 7.35 41.40
N TYR A 474 31.67 7.85 42.26
CA TYR A 474 31.20 9.24 42.14
C TYR A 474 31.17 10.02 43.47
N THR A 475 31.34 9.35 44.62
CA THR A 475 31.34 9.97 45.96
C THR A 475 32.74 10.33 46.47
N LEU A 476 33.18 11.59 46.35
CA LEU A 476 34.49 12.03 46.90
C LEU A 476 34.56 12.00 48.43
N GLN A 477 33.54 12.53 49.10
CA GLN A 477 33.38 12.60 50.56
C GLN A 477 31.89 12.39 50.91
N GLY A 478 31.58 12.04 52.17
CA GLY A 478 30.19 11.86 52.62
C GLY A 478 29.81 10.39 52.81
N ARG A 479 28.73 9.92 52.18
CA ARG A 479 28.16 8.58 52.41
C ARG A 479 27.64 7.89 51.15
N ILE A 480 27.58 6.58 51.22
CA ILE A 480 26.91 5.68 50.27
C ILE A 480 25.87 4.88 51.06
N GLY A 481 24.65 4.80 50.56
CA GLY A 481 23.55 4.07 51.17
C GLY A 481 22.96 3.04 50.24
N VAL A 482 22.98 1.77 50.63
CA VAL A 482 22.23 0.70 49.97
C VAL A 482 20.97 0.43 50.79
N GLN A 483 19.80 0.56 50.15
CA GLN A 483 18.51 0.20 50.73
C GLN A 483 17.84 -0.85 49.84
N LEU A 484 17.17 -1.84 50.44
CA LEU A 484 16.32 -2.80 49.74
C LEU A 484 14.99 -2.93 50.49
N THR A 485 13.89 -2.62 49.82
CA THR A 485 12.54 -2.57 50.41
C THR A 485 11.53 -3.27 49.50
N GLY A 486 10.36 -3.63 50.05
CA GLY A 486 9.20 -4.02 49.25
C GLY A 486 8.25 -2.84 49.11
N GLU A 487 8.01 -2.37 47.89
CA GLU A 487 7.07 -1.29 47.59
C GLU A 487 6.07 -1.78 46.53
N ASP A 488 4.78 -1.61 46.81
CA ASP A 488 3.67 -2.14 45.99
C ASP A 488 3.88 -3.64 45.67
N GLU A 489 3.86 -4.03 44.38
CA GLU A 489 4.17 -5.39 43.92
C GLU A 489 5.63 -5.52 43.41
N SER A 490 6.59 -4.76 43.97
CA SER A 490 8.01 -4.79 43.58
C SER A 490 9.00 -4.87 44.73
N ALA A 491 10.13 -5.54 44.50
CA ALA A 491 11.34 -5.39 45.29
C ALA A 491 12.16 -4.22 44.74
N VAL A 492 12.49 -3.26 45.61
CA VAL A 492 13.09 -1.97 45.24
C VAL A 492 14.46 -1.81 45.89
N LEU A 493 15.50 -1.98 45.07
CA LEU A 493 16.89 -1.69 45.42
C LEU A 493 17.19 -0.22 45.12
N ARG A 494 17.54 0.55 46.15
CA ARG A 494 18.10 1.91 46.02
C ARG A 494 19.59 1.88 46.35
N VAL A 495 20.42 2.28 45.39
CA VAL A 495 21.83 2.60 45.65
C VAL A 495 21.96 4.12 45.56
N SER A 496 22.14 4.72 46.73
CA SER A 496 22.23 6.18 46.94
C SER A 496 23.67 6.59 47.28
N ASP A 497 24.04 7.78 46.84
CA ASP A 497 25.37 8.35 46.99
C ASP A 497 25.28 9.86 47.28
N THR A 498 26.27 10.43 47.98
CA THR A 498 26.39 11.88 48.17
C THR A 498 27.57 12.43 47.37
N GLY A 499 27.72 11.94 46.14
CA GLY A 499 28.74 12.38 45.21
C GLY A 499 28.40 13.69 44.52
N VAL A 500 28.98 13.91 43.35
CA VAL A 500 28.75 15.16 42.61
C VAL A 500 27.44 15.19 41.82
N GLY A 501 26.63 14.14 41.90
CA GLY A 501 25.36 14.05 41.18
C GLY A 501 25.50 13.89 39.67
N ILE A 502 24.36 13.77 39.01
CA ILE A 502 24.23 13.43 37.58
C ILE A 502 23.39 14.51 36.86
N PRO A 503 23.72 14.80 35.60
CA PRO A 503 23.07 15.68 34.66
C PRO A 503 21.59 15.48 34.50
N ALA A 504 20.81 16.55 34.36
CA ALA A 504 19.50 16.39 33.75
C ALA A 504 19.56 16.27 32.20
N ALA A 505 20.65 16.69 31.53
CA ALA A 505 20.83 16.50 30.07
C ALA A 505 21.30 15.09 29.68
N GLU A 506 22.12 14.45 30.52
CA GLU A 506 22.65 13.10 30.29
C GLU A 506 21.92 12.02 31.11
N ILE A 507 20.99 12.35 32.03
CA ILE A 507 20.06 11.36 32.62
C ILE A 507 19.36 10.51 31.53
N PRO A 508 18.88 11.10 30.41
CA PRO A 508 18.38 10.32 29.26
C PRO A 508 19.42 9.38 28.63
N HIS A 509 20.69 9.78 28.63
CA HIS A 509 21.79 9.08 27.94
C HIS A 509 22.65 8.18 28.87
N MET A 510 22.40 8.18 30.19
CA MET A 510 23.15 7.44 31.21
C MET A 510 23.17 5.91 31.01
N PHE A 511 22.16 5.37 30.35
CA PHE A 511 22.06 3.94 30.02
C PHE A 511 22.45 3.63 28.57
N GLU A 512 22.90 4.62 27.80
CA GLU A 512 23.46 4.39 26.46
C GLU A 512 24.84 3.73 26.51
N ARG A 513 25.20 3.09 25.38
CA ARG A 513 26.36 2.20 25.29
C ARG A 513 27.62 3.03 25.04
N PHE A 514 28.67 2.82 25.84
CA PHE A 514 29.94 3.57 25.78
C PHE A 514 29.79 5.07 26.09
N HIS A 515 28.60 5.51 26.49
CA HIS A 515 28.33 6.89 26.87
C HIS A 515 29.10 7.26 28.16
N ARG A 516 29.63 8.48 28.19
CA ARG A 516 30.46 9.00 29.29
C ARG A 516 30.32 10.51 29.37
N VAL A 517 29.97 10.99 30.55
CA VAL A 517 29.87 12.44 30.79
C VAL A 517 31.26 13.08 30.86
N ALA A 518 31.44 14.29 30.33
CA ALA A 518 32.76 14.91 30.11
C ALA A 518 33.05 16.15 30.99
N ASN A 519 34.32 16.33 31.42
CA ASN A 519 34.89 17.40 32.28
C ASN A 519 34.45 17.52 33.76
N ALA A 520 33.19 17.25 34.07
CA ALA A 520 32.85 16.15 34.95
C ALA A 520 33.75 15.94 36.25
N GLY A 521 33.18 16.12 37.47
CA GLY A 521 33.89 16.22 38.78
C GLY A 521 33.86 15.09 39.85
N GLY A 522 33.00 14.06 39.78
CA GLY A 522 32.87 12.83 40.61
C GLY A 522 34.10 11.93 40.87
N ARG A 523 34.13 10.65 40.44
CA ARG A 523 35.27 9.73 40.72
C ARG A 523 35.87 8.76 39.61
N THR A 524 35.99 8.95 38.27
CA THR A 524 37.30 8.72 37.51
C THR A 524 37.29 9.15 36.01
N TYR A 525 38.42 9.66 35.47
CA TYR A 525 38.69 9.72 34.01
C TYR A 525 38.80 8.36 33.28
N GLU A 526 38.91 7.23 33.99
CA GLU A 526 38.90 5.88 33.40
C GLU A 526 37.58 5.13 33.68
N GLY A 527 37.02 4.51 32.65
CA GLY A 527 35.78 3.73 32.68
C GLY A 527 35.28 3.47 31.25
N SER A 528 34.69 2.30 30.99
CA SER A 528 34.38 1.85 29.62
C SER A 528 32.98 2.21 29.10
N GLY A 529 32.11 2.81 29.93
CA GLY A 529 30.71 3.11 29.55
C GLY A 529 29.81 1.87 29.33
N ILE A 530 30.27 0.68 29.71
CA ILE A 530 29.50 -0.59 29.60
C ILE A 530 28.69 -0.88 30.88
N GLY A 531 29.11 -0.34 32.04
CA GLY A 531 28.58 -0.73 33.36
C GLY A 531 27.07 -0.49 33.52
N LEU A 532 26.59 0.73 33.31
CA LEU A 532 25.17 1.07 33.50
C LEU A 532 24.27 0.50 32.39
N SER A 533 24.75 0.46 31.14
CA SER A 533 24.03 -0.17 30.03
C SER A 533 23.87 -1.70 30.22
N LEU A 534 24.87 -2.37 30.81
CA LEU A 534 24.76 -3.76 31.24
C LEU A 534 23.75 -3.93 32.39
N VAL A 535 23.74 -3.04 33.39
CA VAL A 535 22.77 -3.10 34.50
C VAL A 535 21.34 -2.92 33.99
N HIS A 536 21.10 -1.93 33.13
CA HIS A 536 19.80 -1.69 32.49
C HIS A 536 19.28 -2.96 31.78
N GLU A 537 20.12 -3.59 30.95
CA GLU A 537 19.71 -4.75 30.18
C GLU A 537 19.50 -6.01 31.05
N LEU A 538 20.30 -6.19 32.11
CA LEU A 538 20.08 -7.25 33.09
C LEU A 538 18.77 -7.05 33.89
N VAL A 539 18.39 -5.81 34.19
CA VAL A 539 17.13 -5.47 34.87
C VAL A 539 15.94 -5.68 33.94
N ASN A 540 16.04 -5.28 32.67
CA ASN A 540 15.00 -5.52 31.66
C ASN A 540 14.76 -7.02 31.42
N LEU A 541 15.82 -7.85 31.44
CA LEU A 541 15.68 -9.31 31.37
C LEU A 541 14.87 -9.88 32.54
N HIS A 542 14.90 -9.26 33.72
CA HIS A 542 14.06 -9.63 34.87
C HIS A 542 12.64 -9.03 34.81
N GLY A 543 12.23 -8.42 33.69
CA GLY A 543 10.96 -7.69 33.59
C GLY A 543 10.88 -6.48 34.53
N GLY A 544 12.03 -6.00 35.03
CA GLY A 544 12.13 -4.88 35.94
C GLY A 544 12.37 -3.54 35.23
N THR A 545 12.55 -2.49 36.02
CA THR A 545 12.96 -1.17 35.53
C THR A 545 14.11 -0.61 36.37
N ILE A 546 15.08 0.04 35.73
CA ILE A 546 16.04 0.90 36.41
C ILE A 546 15.70 2.37 36.13
N THR A 547 15.77 3.18 37.17
CA THR A 547 15.58 4.63 37.13
C THR A 547 16.68 5.31 37.92
N VAL A 548 17.03 6.54 37.58
CA VAL A 548 17.99 7.34 38.34
C VAL A 548 17.36 8.69 38.68
N THR A 549 17.47 9.08 39.95
CA THR A 549 17.17 10.43 40.42
C THR A 549 18.46 11.03 40.94
N SER A 550 18.79 12.25 40.52
CA SER A 550 20.05 12.88 40.87
C SER A 550 19.99 14.38 40.71
N VAL A 551 20.86 15.10 41.43
CA VAL A 551 21.01 16.55 41.35
C VAL A 551 22.50 16.88 41.43
N GLU A 552 22.99 17.64 40.45
CA GLU A 552 24.39 18.09 40.41
C GLU A 552 24.81 18.77 41.73
N GLY A 553 25.96 18.38 42.25
CA GLY A 553 26.51 18.80 43.55
C GLY A 553 25.90 18.13 44.79
N GLN A 554 24.86 17.29 44.67
CA GLN A 554 24.16 16.69 45.83
C GLN A 554 24.25 15.16 45.89
N GLY A 555 24.56 14.50 44.77
CA GLY A 555 24.66 13.04 44.66
C GLY A 555 23.47 12.40 43.96
N SER A 556 23.53 11.07 43.81
CA SER A 556 22.59 10.30 42.99
C SER A 556 21.88 9.21 43.76
N THR A 557 20.77 8.71 43.22
CA THR A 557 20.10 7.49 43.67
C THR A 557 19.62 6.68 42.47
N PHE A 558 20.28 5.55 42.23
CA PHE A 558 19.83 4.55 41.26
C PHE A 558 18.80 3.65 41.94
N THR A 559 17.61 3.56 41.36
CA THR A 559 16.49 2.75 41.86
C THR A 559 16.15 1.67 40.85
N VAL A 560 16.44 0.41 41.21
CA VAL A 560 16.05 -0.79 40.47
C VAL A 560 14.78 -1.37 41.09
N ARG A 561 13.75 -1.62 40.28
CA ARG A 561 12.52 -2.30 40.68
C ARG A 561 12.44 -3.63 39.93
N LEU A 562 12.33 -4.75 40.65
CA LEU A 562 11.96 -6.04 40.10
C LEU A 562 10.54 -6.41 40.58
N PRO A 563 9.62 -6.89 39.72
CA PRO A 563 8.30 -7.30 40.18
C PRO A 563 8.39 -8.54 41.08
N LEU A 564 7.46 -8.67 42.03
CA LEU A 564 7.41 -9.81 42.94
C LEU A 564 6.87 -11.08 42.25
N GLY A 565 7.16 -12.25 42.83
CA GLY A 565 6.69 -13.52 42.29
C GLY A 565 7.35 -13.90 40.96
N LYS A 566 6.56 -14.47 40.03
CA LYS A 566 7.05 -15.06 38.77
C LYS A 566 6.20 -14.79 37.51
N GLY A 567 5.06 -14.11 37.63
CA GLY A 567 4.08 -13.97 36.53
C GLY A 567 4.53 -13.11 35.35
N HIS A 568 5.61 -12.34 35.53
CA HIS A 568 6.24 -11.49 34.52
C HIS A 568 7.40 -12.19 33.77
N LEU A 569 7.74 -13.43 34.13
CA LEU A 569 8.90 -14.15 33.61
C LEU A 569 8.49 -15.26 32.65
N PRO A 570 9.29 -15.57 31.60
CA PRO A 570 8.95 -16.65 30.68
C PRO A 570 9.03 -18.02 31.36
N GLU A 571 7.96 -18.83 31.27
CA GLU A 571 7.87 -20.12 31.98
C GLU A 571 9.05 -21.06 31.71
N TYR A 572 9.59 -21.04 30.48
CA TYR A 572 10.72 -21.86 30.06
C TYR A 572 12.09 -21.45 30.64
N GLN A 573 12.16 -20.35 31.40
CA GLN A 573 13.36 -19.85 32.09
C GLN A 573 13.30 -20.01 33.63
N LEU A 574 12.18 -20.50 34.15
CA LEU A 574 12.00 -20.81 35.57
C LEU A 574 12.70 -22.12 35.94
N VAL A 575 13.42 -22.13 37.07
CA VAL A 575 14.13 -23.32 37.58
C VAL A 575 13.74 -23.58 39.05
N GLU A 576 13.39 -24.83 39.35
CA GLU A 576 13.09 -25.25 40.72
C GLU A 576 14.37 -25.57 41.52
N GLY A 577 14.48 -24.99 42.72
CA GLY A 577 15.53 -25.30 43.70
C GLY A 577 16.17 -24.06 44.34
N ASP A 578 16.42 -24.15 45.65
CA ASP A 578 17.01 -23.06 46.43
C ASP A 578 18.44 -22.72 45.98
N TYR A 579 18.73 -21.42 45.85
CA TYR A 579 20.10 -20.94 45.66
C TYR A 579 20.90 -21.05 46.96
N ARG A 580 21.92 -21.93 46.99
CA ARG A 580 22.91 -21.95 48.07
C ARG A 580 24.05 -20.97 47.76
N SER A 581 24.13 -19.91 48.57
CA SER A 581 25.22 -18.93 48.51
C SER A 581 26.59 -19.62 48.48
N LYS A 582 27.39 -19.27 47.46
CA LYS A 582 28.82 -19.55 47.38
C LYS A 582 29.54 -18.21 47.36
N ARG A 583 30.69 -18.15 48.02
CA ARG A 583 31.57 -16.97 48.00
C ARG A 583 31.94 -16.63 46.55
N SER A 584 31.53 -15.46 46.06
CA SER A 584 31.63 -15.14 44.65
C SER A 584 32.98 -14.48 44.26
N PRO A 585 33.65 -14.94 43.18
CA PRO A 585 34.85 -14.29 42.63
C PRO A 585 34.60 -12.94 41.95
N LEU A 586 33.33 -12.60 41.64
CA LEU A 586 32.97 -11.34 41.00
C LEU A 586 33.18 -10.14 41.94
N ALA A 587 32.71 -10.25 43.19
CA ALA A 587 32.93 -9.23 44.22
C ALA A 587 34.41 -8.84 44.38
N ASP A 588 35.31 -9.81 44.53
CA ASP A 588 36.76 -9.57 44.67
C ASP A 588 37.34 -8.73 43.51
N THR A 589 36.81 -8.92 42.30
CA THR A 589 37.24 -8.20 41.10
C THR A 589 36.78 -6.74 41.08
N PHE A 590 35.59 -6.42 41.59
CA PHE A 590 35.10 -5.04 41.71
C PHE A 590 35.75 -4.29 42.90
N LEU A 591 35.99 -4.98 44.02
CA LEU A 591 36.74 -4.43 45.17
C LEU A 591 38.15 -3.98 44.79
N GLN A 592 38.82 -4.71 43.88
CA GLN A 592 40.16 -4.36 43.42
C GLN A 592 40.18 -3.14 42.47
N GLU A 593 39.08 -2.88 41.76
CA GLU A 593 38.92 -1.71 40.89
C GLU A 593 38.54 -0.45 41.68
N ALA A 594 37.55 -0.53 42.58
CA ALA A 594 37.08 0.61 43.36
C ALA A 594 38.24 1.38 44.03
N ARG A 595 39.28 0.69 44.51
CA ARG A 595 40.52 1.25 45.08
C ARG A 595 41.28 2.31 44.24
N THR A 596 40.87 2.62 43.00
CA THR A 596 41.64 3.37 41.99
C THR A 596 41.10 4.77 41.55
N MET A 597 40.00 5.31 42.09
CA MET A 597 39.02 6.17 41.34
C MET A 597 38.76 7.67 41.81
N LEU A 598 38.75 8.76 40.91
CA LEU A 598 38.57 10.29 41.13
C LEU A 598 37.94 11.51 40.16
N SER A 599 37.05 11.48 39.07
CA SER A 599 36.14 12.62 38.47
C SER A 599 34.80 12.28 37.58
N GLU A 600 33.67 13.11 37.37
CA GLU A 600 32.47 13.19 36.32
C GLU A 600 31.05 14.20 36.45
N GLU A 601 30.14 14.82 35.47
CA GLU A 601 28.57 15.36 35.50
C GLU A 601 27.72 16.54 34.44
N MET A 602 26.29 17.05 34.30
CA MET A 602 25.38 18.10 33.29
C MET A 602 23.66 18.67 33.21
N MET A 603 22.70 19.00 32.11
CA MET A 603 21.38 20.07 31.84
C MET A 603 19.65 20.03 31.30
N PRO A 604 18.73 20.79 30.36
CA PRO A 604 17.11 21.34 30.31
C PRO A 604 15.82 21.54 29.07
N VAL A 605 14.44 22.16 29.08
CA VAL A 605 13.07 22.30 28.04
C VAL A 605 11.71 23.47 28.04
N ASP A 606 10.36 23.85 27.45
CA ASP A 606 8.94 23.72 26.48
C ASP A 606 7.72 25.00 26.12
N THR A 607 6.36 25.37 25.55
CA THR A 607 4.77 25.12 24.92
C THR A 607 3.62 26.20 24.05
N ALA A 608 2.15 26.15 23.70
CA ALA A 608 1.03 27.01 22.71
C ALA A 608 -0.77 27.27 22.64
N GLY A 609 -1.72 27.86 21.63
CA GLY A 609 -3.40 28.27 21.52
C GLY A 609 -4.55 28.78 20.22
N MET A 610 -6.00 29.26 20.20
CA MET A 610 -7.27 29.52 19.06
C MET A 610 -8.82 30.45 19.00
N PRO A 611 -9.89 30.66 17.94
CA PRO A 611 -11.26 31.63 17.63
C PRO A 611 -12.78 31.50 16.65
N LEU A 612 -13.98 32.40 16.41
CA LEU A 612 -15.40 32.41 15.44
C LEU A 612 -16.79 33.53 15.20
N GLU A 613 -17.90 33.65 14.19
CA GLU A 613 -19.31 34.60 13.87
C GLU A 613 -20.63 34.36 12.68
N ALA A 614 -21.87 34.96 12.07
CA ALA A 614 -23.24 35.98 11.99
C ALA A 614 -24.55 36.09 10.76
N VAL A 615 -25.89 36.79 10.66
CA VAL A 615 -27.12 37.00 9.48
C VAL A 615 -28.62 37.97 9.41
N GLU A 616 -29.67 38.18 8.36
CA GLU A 616 -31.09 39.10 8.14
C GLU A 616 -32.55 38.93 7.13
N ASP A 617 -33.60 39.89 6.68
CA ASP A 617 -35.21 39.87 6.12
C ASP A 617 -36.15 40.92 5.03
N ASP A 618 -37.57 40.89 4.59
CA ASP A 618 -38.54 41.72 3.50
C ASP A 618 -40.27 42.09 3.39
N ARG A 619 -41.14 42.32 2.23
CA ARG A 619 -42.52 43.19 1.91
C ARG A 619 -43.82 42.86 0.84
N THR A 620 -45.12 43.52 0.73
CA THR A 620 -46.33 43.48 -0.39
C THR A 620 -47.66 44.53 -0.60
N THR A 621 -49.03 44.23 -1.01
CA THR A 621 -50.10 44.94 -2.03
C THR A 621 -51.65 45.67 -2.02
N LYS A 622 -53.02 45.20 -2.14
CA LYS A 622 -54.43 46.03 -2.17
C LYS A 622 -55.97 45.48 -1.79
N ILE A 623 -57.06 46.15 -1.17
CA ILE A 623 -58.36 45.59 -0.44
C ILE A 623 -59.76 46.41 -0.18
N LEU A 624 -60.92 45.78 0.26
CA LEU A 624 -62.17 46.33 0.95
C LEU A 624 -62.36 45.86 2.44
N VAL A 625 -62.82 46.70 3.38
CA VAL A 625 -63.06 46.38 4.83
C VAL A 625 -64.52 46.58 5.29
N VAL A 626 -65.11 45.62 6.01
CA VAL A 626 -66.47 45.64 6.54
C VAL A 626 -66.45 45.36 8.05
N ASP A 627 -66.93 46.28 8.87
CA ASP A 627 -66.97 46.16 10.34
C ASP A 627 -68.01 47.19 10.81
N ASP A 628 -68.78 46.97 11.89
CA ASP A 628 -69.78 47.93 12.34
C ASP A 628 -69.17 49.00 13.28
N ASN A 629 -68.06 48.68 13.95
CA ASN A 629 -67.33 49.58 14.83
C ASN A 629 -66.47 50.60 14.05
N ALA A 630 -66.71 51.90 14.29
CA ALA A 630 -66.02 52.98 13.58
C ALA A 630 -64.52 53.07 13.87
N ASP A 631 -64.11 52.84 15.12
CA ASP A 631 -62.70 52.91 15.53
C ASP A 631 -61.90 51.73 14.98
N MET A 632 -62.53 50.55 14.89
CA MET A 632 -61.90 49.36 14.29
C MET A 632 -61.67 49.53 12.79
N ARG A 633 -62.64 50.08 12.03
CA ARG A 633 -62.44 50.44 10.61
C ARG A 633 -61.28 51.44 10.44
N ALA A 634 -61.20 52.45 11.31
CA ALA A 634 -60.13 53.45 11.27
C ALA A 634 -58.74 52.84 11.58
N TYR A 635 -58.67 51.93 12.56
CA TYR A 635 -57.45 51.19 12.90
C TYR A 635 -56.96 50.31 11.75
N LEU A 636 -57.83 49.47 11.20
CA LEU A 636 -57.54 48.58 10.06
C LEU A 636 -57.07 49.37 8.83
N THR A 637 -57.76 50.47 8.52
CA THR A 637 -57.40 51.36 7.41
C THR A 637 -56.00 51.94 7.61
N ARG A 638 -55.69 52.48 8.79
CA ARG A 638 -54.36 53.05 9.09
C ARG A 638 -53.22 52.02 9.03
N LEU A 639 -53.50 50.77 9.39
CA LEU A 639 -52.53 49.68 9.43
C LEU A 639 -52.19 49.15 8.04
N LEU A 640 -53.19 49.04 7.16
CA LEU A 640 -53.04 48.48 5.82
C LEU A 640 -52.72 49.54 4.75
N ALA A 641 -53.15 50.79 4.91
CA ALA A 641 -52.89 51.90 3.97
C ALA A 641 -51.44 52.10 3.50
N PRO A 642 -50.36 51.84 4.28
CA PRO A 642 -48.98 51.97 3.81
C PRO A 642 -48.56 50.91 2.78
N TYR A 643 -49.37 49.86 2.62
CA TYR A 643 -49.10 48.71 1.75
C TYR A 643 -50.25 48.40 0.80
N PHE A 644 -51.47 48.91 1.03
CA PHE A 644 -52.73 48.55 0.35
C PHE A 644 -53.68 49.75 0.17
N THR A 645 -54.40 49.84 -0.96
CA THR A 645 -55.55 50.77 -1.11
C THR A 645 -56.79 50.17 -0.42
N ILE A 646 -57.49 50.93 0.43
CA ILE A 646 -58.59 50.45 1.29
C ILE A 646 -59.92 51.17 0.98
N GLN A 647 -61.01 50.39 0.87
CA GLN A 647 -62.41 50.85 0.92
C GLN A 647 -63.08 50.39 2.22
N THR A 648 -64.20 50.99 2.64
CA THR A 648 -64.89 50.62 3.89
C THR A 648 -66.43 50.58 3.79
N ALA A 649 -67.05 49.57 4.41
CA ALA A 649 -68.51 49.45 4.59
C ALA A 649 -68.88 49.20 6.07
N VAL A 650 -70.13 49.49 6.45
CA VAL A 650 -70.58 49.51 7.87
C VAL A 650 -71.44 48.32 8.32
N ASN A 651 -71.82 47.43 7.39
CA ASN A 651 -72.45 46.12 7.62
C ASN A 651 -72.52 45.34 6.29
N GLY A 652 -72.92 44.06 6.33
CA GLY A 652 -72.99 43.22 5.13
C GLY A 652 -73.96 43.71 4.04
N ALA A 653 -75.05 44.39 4.41
CA ALA A 653 -76.04 44.88 3.45
C ALA A 653 -75.54 46.13 2.70
N ASP A 654 -74.71 46.95 3.35
CA ASP A 654 -73.99 48.04 2.71
C ASP A 654 -72.85 47.50 1.82
N ALA A 655 -72.09 46.51 2.32
CA ALA A 655 -71.04 45.85 1.55
C ALA A 655 -71.57 45.20 0.26
N ILE A 656 -72.68 44.46 0.31
CA ILE A 656 -73.33 43.90 -0.90
C ILE A 656 -73.78 45.03 -1.86
N ARG A 657 -74.22 46.18 -1.36
CA ARG A 657 -74.57 47.31 -2.25
C ARG A 657 -73.33 47.86 -2.98
N GLN A 658 -72.19 47.96 -2.29
CA GLN A 658 -70.92 48.38 -2.89
C GLN A 658 -70.35 47.33 -3.85
N LEU A 659 -70.44 46.03 -3.52
CA LEU A 659 -69.98 44.92 -4.36
C LEU A 659 -70.75 44.76 -5.68
N ASN A 660 -71.96 45.32 -5.79
CA ASN A 660 -72.70 45.39 -7.04
C ASN A 660 -72.27 46.58 -7.94
N THR A 661 -71.34 47.43 -7.50
CA THR A 661 -70.85 48.60 -8.26
C THR A 661 -69.31 48.68 -8.41
N ASP A 662 -68.52 48.16 -7.46
CA ASP A 662 -67.07 48.00 -7.58
C ASP A 662 -66.62 46.66 -6.95
N LEU A 663 -65.65 45.98 -7.58
CA LEU A 663 -65.20 44.64 -7.19
C LEU A 663 -63.76 44.69 -6.62
N PRO A 664 -63.58 44.48 -5.30
CA PRO A 664 -62.27 44.47 -4.67
C PRO A 664 -61.51 43.17 -4.97
N GLN A 665 -60.20 43.19 -4.72
CA GLN A 665 -59.33 42.02 -4.89
C GLN A 665 -59.26 41.16 -3.63
N LEU A 666 -59.76 41.69 -2.50
CA LEU A 666 -59.89 41.00 -1.21
C LEU A 666 -60.93 41.75 -0.36
N ILE A 667 -61.67 41.01 0.48
CA ILE A 667 -62.62 41.55 1.47
C ILE A 667 -62.12 41.16 2.87
N LEU A 668 -62.11 42.11 3.81
CA LEU A 668 -61.98 41.89 5.25
C LEU A 668 -63.35 42.14 5.87
N SER A 669 -63.90 41.25 6.70
CA SER A 669 -65.23 41.42 7.33
C SER A 669 -65.21 41.05 8.81
N ASP A 670 -65.88 41.80 9.69
CA ASP A 670 -66.30 41.20 10.97
C ASP A 670 -67.32 40.08 10.71
N MET A 671 -67.41 39.12 11.62
CA MET A 671 -68.37 38.03 11.60
C MET A 671 -69.74 38.45 12.17
N MET A 672 -69.77 39.33 13.18
CA MET A 672 -70.96 39.64 13.99
C MET A 672 -71.35 41.12 13.87
N MET A 673 -72.19 41.45 12.89
CA MET A 673 -72.64 42.84 12.62
C MET A 673 -74.18 42.94 12.57
N PRO A 674 -74.77 44.08 12.97
CA PRO A 674 -76.21 44.31 12.84
C PRO A 674 -76.65 44.47 11.37
N VAL A 675 -77.96 44.30 11.13
CA VAL A 675 -78.65 44.33 9.82
C VAL A 675 -78.28 43.17 8.88
N MET A 676 -77.00 42.87 8.69
CA MET A 676 -76.52 41.68 7.98
C MET A 676 -75.13 41.32 8.50
N ASP A 677 -75.00 40.11 9.04
CA ASP A 677 -73.76 39.55 9.56
C ASP A 677 -72.77 39.14 8.45
N GLY A 678 -71.56 38.77 8.87
CA GLY A 678 -70.49 38.38 7.96
C GLY A 678 -70.75 37.05 7.23
N LYS A 679 -71.51 36.11 7.82
CA LYS A 679 -71.77 34.80 7.23
C LYS A 679 -72.79 34.87 6.10
N GLU A 680 -73.86 35.65 6.25
CA GLU A 680 -74.82 35.89 5.17
C GLU A 680 -74.22 36.75 4.04
N LEU A 681 -73.32 37.69 4.36
CA LEU A 681 -72.49 38.39 3.37
C LEU A 681 -71.65 37.39 2.55
N LEU A 682 -70.86 36.55 3.23
CA LEU A 682 -70.01 35.54 2.60
C LEU A 682 -70.81 34.56 1.74
N ARG A 683 -71.92 34.04 2.27
CA ARG A 683 -72.79 33.09 1.56
C ARG A 683 -73.28 33.67 0.23
N ARG A 684 -73.65 34.96 0.21
CA ARG A 684 -74.07 35.68 -1.02
C ARG A 684 -72.92 35.93 -1.99
N VAL A 685 -71.72 36.21 -1.50
CA VAL A 685 -70.51 36.34 -2.32
C VAL A 685 -70.16 35.00 -2.99
N LYS A 686 -70.12 33.90 -2.22
CA LYS A 686 -69.74 32.57 -2.74
C LYS A 686 -70.82 31.86 -3.57
N HIS A 687 -72.11 32.16 -3.37
CA HIS A 687 -73.20 31.64 -4.24
C HIS A 687 -73.39 32.42 -5.55
N ASN A 688 -72.74 33.56 -5.74
CA ASN A 688 -72.77 34.30 -7.01
C ASN A 688 -71.55 33.90 -7.86
N PRO A 689 -71.72 33.25 -9.04
CA PRO A 689 -70.58 32.80 -9.86
C PRO A 689 -69.59 33.90 -10.26
N VAL A 690 -70.06 35.15 -10.36
CA VAL A 690 -69.23 36.32 -10.69
C VAL A 690 -68.41 36.80 -9.48
N MET A 691 -68.85 36.53 -8.25
CA MET A 691 -68.19 37.01 -7.01
C MET A 691 -67.49 35.90 -6.23
N ALA A 692 -67.81 34.62 -6.46
CA ALA A 692 -67.32 33.49 -5.68
C ALA A 692 -65.79 33.32 -5.65
N HIS A 693 -65.12 33.84 -6.68
CA HIS A 693 -63.67 33.81 -6.82
C HIS A 693 -62.94 34.96 -6.11
N ILE A 694 -63.66 35.87 -5.42
CA ILE A 694 -63.07 36.95 -4.62
C ILE A 694 -62.76 36.40 -3.21
N PRO A 695 -61.54 36.60 -2.67
CA PRO A 695 -61.19 36.13 -1.34
C PRO A 695 -61.77 37.04 -0.24
N LEU A 696 -62.34 36.43 0.80
CA LEU A 696 -62.89 37.07 1.99
C LEU A 696 -62.23 36.52 3.25
N ILE A 697 -61.74 37.43 4.10
CA ILE A 697 -61.11 37.14 5.39
C ILE A 697 -62.02 37.63 6.52
N PHE A 698 -62.30 36.79 7.51
CA PHE A 698 -63.06 37.18 8.70
C PHE A 698 -62.18 37.76 9.82
N LEU A 699 -62.76 38.67 10.62
CA LEU A 699 -62.23 39.19 11.86
C LEU A 699 -63.25 38.90 12.98
N SER A 700 -62.85 38.36 14.13
CA SER A 700 -63.81 38.14 15.24
C SER A 700 -63.15 38.12 16.63
N ALA A 701 -63.92 38.53 17.65
CA ALA A 701 -63.47 38.68 19.03
C ALA A 701 -63.52 37.38 19.87
N ARG A 702 -63.87 36.22 19.29
CA ARG A 702 -63.81 34.93 19.99
C ARG A 702 -62.48 34.22 19.72
N ALA A 703 -61.74 33.96 20.80
CA ALA A 703 -60.57 33.09 20.80
C ALA A 703 -60.97 31.64 21.13
N GLY A 704 -60.45 30.67 20.37
CA GLY A 704 -60.77 29.24 20.48
C GLY A 704 -60.84 28.58 19.11
N GLN A 705 -60.60 27.27 19.01
CA GLN A 705 -60.60 26.55 17.73
C GLN A 705 -62.00 26.55 17.07
N GLU A 706 -63.06 26.34 17.85
CA GLU A 706 -64.45 26.29 17.37
C GLU A 706 -64.83 27.52 16.54
N ALA A 707 -64.49 28.72 17.01
CA ALA A 707 -64.81 29.98 16.31
C ALA A 707 -64.00 30.20 15.02
N ARG A 708 -62.86 29.51 14.84
CA ARG A 708 -62.06 29.56 13.60
C ARG A 708 -62.55 28.55 12.57
N ILE A 709 -63.01 27.39 13.03
CA ILE A 709 -63.68 26.35 12.22
C ILE A 709 -64.97 26.95 11.64
N ASP A 710 -65.83 27.49 12.52
CA ASP A 710 -67.15 28.05 12.21
C ASP A 710 -67.14 29.28 11.27
N GLY A 711 -65.96 29.87 11.00
CA GLY A 711 -65.73 30.90 9.98
C GLY A 711 -65.22 30.36 8.64
N LEU A 712 -64.37 29.33 8.65
CA LEU A 712 -63.79 28.72 7.44
C LEU A 712 -64.76 27.73 6.78
N GLU A 713 -65.51 26.93 7.56
CA GLU A 713 -66.56 26.03 7.06
C GLU A 713 -67.70 26.77 6.36
N ALA A 714 -67.90 28.07 6.68
CA ALA A 714 -68.83 28.94 5.96
C ALA A 714 -68.34 29.33 4.54
N GLY A 715 -67.11 28.94 4.15
CA GLY A 715 -66.51 29.18 2.85
C GLY A 715 -65.60 30.42 2.76
N ALA A 716 -65.05 30.90 3.89
CA ALA A 716 -64.11 32.01 3.92
C ALA A 716 -62.70 31.58 3.51
N ASP A 717 -61.91 32.53 3.00
CA ASP A 717 -60.57 32.28 2.48
C ASP A 717 -59.48 32.50 3.54
N ASP A 718 -59.76 33.23 4.63
CA ASP A 718 -58.95 33.24 5.87
C ASP A 718 -59.79 33.77 7.09
N TYR A 719 -59.22 33.73 8.30
CA TYR A 719 -59.81 34.26 9.54
C TYR A 719 -58.73 34.80 10.50
N LEU A 720 -59.05 35.84 11.29
CA LEU A 720 -58.17 36.47 12.26
C LEU A 720 -58.89 36.81 13.59
N VAL A 721 -58.27 36.47 14.73
CA VAL A 721 -58.81 36.74 16.08
C VAL A 721 -58.48 38.17 16.52
N LYS A 722 -59.46 38.93 17.03
CA LYS A 722 -59.24 40.21 17.72
C LYS A 722 -58.89 39.93 19.20
N PRO A 723 -57.81 40.50 19.78
CA PRO A 723 -56.81 41.39 19.17
C PRO A 723 -55.72 40.62 18.40
N PHE A 724 -55.32 41.15 17.25
CA PHE A 724 -54.29 40.61 16.36
C PHE A 724 -53.07 41.55 16.27
N SER A 725 -51.92 41.01 15.86
CA SER A 725 -50.71 41.81 15.63
C SER A 725 -50.68 42.44 14.23
N SER A 726 -49.95 43.55 14.08
CA SER A 726 -49.86 44.27 12.80
C SER A 726 -49.16 43.47 11.70
N LEU A 727 -48.12 42.72 12.07
CA LEU A 727 -47.33 41.88 11.15
C LEU A 727 -48.18 40.72 10.60
N GLU A 728 -48.93 40.05 11.47
CA GLU A 728 -49.80 38.93 11.15
C GLU A 728 -50.92 39.30 10.17
N LEU A 729 -51.62 40.42 10.42
CA LEU A 729 -52.65 40.94 9.51
C LEU A 729 -52.04 41.32 8.15
N LEU A 730 -50.88 41.99 8.13
CA LEU A 730 -50.20 42.34 6.89
C LEU A 730 -49.81 41.10 6.07
N THR A 731 -49.17 40.11 6.69
CA THR A 731 -48.71 38.89 5.99
C THR A 731 -49.86 38.10 5.37
N LYS A 732 -50.97 37.87 6.09
CA LYS A 732 -52.15 37.16 5.58
C LYS A 732 -52.77 37.85 4.36
N VAL A 733 -52.89 39.18 4.45
CA VAL A 733 -53.47 40.01 3.39
C VAL A 733 -52.56 40.08 2.16
N ARG A 734 -51.24 40.15 2.33
CA ARG A 734 -50.25 40.07 1.23
C ARG A 734 -50.40 38.78 0.43
N ALA A 735 -50.56 37.64 1.11
CA ALA A 735 -50.63 36.33 0.49
C ALA A 735 -51.82 36.20 -0.48
N GLN A 736 -53.06 36.24 0.03
CA GLN A 736 -54.28 35.95 -0.73
C GLN A 736 -54.44 36.73 -2.05
N ILE A 737 -53.89 37.94 -2.11
CA ILE A 737 -53.91 38.82 -3.29
C ILE A 737 -53.03 38.30 -4.42
N ASN A 738 -51.84 37.76 -4.12
CA ASN A 738 -50.98 37.15 -5.12
C ASN A 738 -51.58 35.81 -5.61
N LEU A 739 -52.23 35.06 -4.71
CA LEU A 739 -52.76 33.73 -4.99
C LEU A 739 -53.87 33.71 -6.07
N ASN A 740 -54.67 34.77 -6.18
CA ASN A 740 -55.80 34.81 -7.11
C ASN A 740 -55.39 35.01 -8.59
N ARG A 741 -54.35 35.83 -8.82
CA ARG A 741 -54.02 36.35 -10.17
C ARG A 741 -53.49 35.29 -11.13
N THR A 742 -52.71 34.32 -10.64
CA THR A 742 -52.08 33.28 -11.46
C THR A 742 -53.06 32.20 -11.95
N ARG A 743 -54.20 32.03 -11.26
CA ARG A 743 -55.15 30.91 -11.43
C ARG A 743 -55.68 30.70 -12.85
N ARG A 744 -56.23 31.76 -13.45
CA ARG A 744 -57.16 31.62 -14.58
C ARG A 744 -56.55 31.39 -15.96
N GLN A 745 -55.23 31.40 -16.11
CA GLN A 745 -54.59 31.40 -17.43
C GLN A 745 -53.83 30.12 -17.79
N ALA A 746 -53.56 29.24 -16.83
CA ALA A 746 -52.85 27.97 -17.09
C ALA A 746 -53.77 26.81 -17.48
N GLU A 747 -54.94 26.74 -16.85
CA GLU A 747 -55.81 25.55 -16.75
C GLU A 747 -56.20 24.94 -18.11
N THR A 748 -56.82 25.72 -19.00
CA THR A 748 -57.39 25.23 -20.27
C THR A 748 -56.33 24.76 -21.27
N ARG A 749 -55.08 25.19 -21.13
CA ARG A 749 -54.01 24.90 -22.08
C ARG A 749 -53.28 23.59 -21.78
N LEU A 750 -53.37 23.10 -20.55
CA LEU A 750 -52.63 21.92 -20.10
C LEU A 750 -53.31 20.61 -20.54
N ARG A 751 -54.64 20.51 -20.43
CA ARG A 751 -55.40 19.25 -20.62
C ARG A 751 -55.09 18.53 -21.95
N ASN A 752 -55.02 19.27 -23.06
CA ASN A 752 -54.76 18.69 -24.38
C ASN A 752 -53.31 18.24 -24.59
N LEU A 753 -52.34 18.70 -23.79
CA LEU A 753 -50.93 18.33 -23.92
C LEU A 753 -50.62 16.99 -23.25
N VAL A 754 -51.39 16.60 -22.23
CA VAL A 754 -51.12 15.39 -21.43
C VAL A 754 -51.58 14.12 -22.14
N GLU A 755 -52.77 14.15 -22.79
CA GLU A 755 -53.37 12.98 -23.43
C GLU A 755 -52.58 12.44 -24.64
N GLN A 756 -51.77 13.28 -25.29
CA GLN A 756 -51.01 12.96 -26.51
C GLN A 756 -49.50 12.78 -26.28
N ALA A 757 -49.03 12.83 -25.02
CA ALA A 757 -47.61 12.71 -24.71
C ALA A 757 -47.11 11.24 -24.82
N PRO A 758 -45.91 10.99 -25.39
CA PRO A 758 -45.32 9.65 -25.49
C PRO A 758 -44.59 9.19 -24.20
N VAL A 759 -44.69 9.97 -23.11
CA VAL A 759 -44.14 9.66 -21.78
C VAL A 759 -45.31 9.45 -20.82
N ALA A 760 -45.15 8.58 -19.82
CA ALA A 760 -46.21 8.31 -18.84
C ALA A 760 -46.59 9.58 -18.05
N MET A 761 -47.89 9.93 -18.06
CA MET A 761 -48.44 11.08 -17.32
C MET A 761 -49.82 10.79 -16.71
N LEU A 762 -50.05 11.34 -15.52
CA LEU A 762 -51.25 11.14 -14.72
C LEU A 762 -51.60 12.41 -13.92
N LEU A 763 -52.82 12.92 -14.06
CA LEU A 763 -53.39 13.97 -13.20
C LEU A 763 -54.38 13.35 -12.21
N MET A 764 -54.11 13.50 -10.93
CA MET A 764 -55.00 13.19 -9.81
C MET A 764 -55.57 14.48 -9.21
N LYS A 765 -56.73 14.45 -8.55
CA LYS A 765 -57.39 15.60 -7.92
C LYS A 765 -58.02 15.30 -6.56
N GLY A 766 -58.10 16.33 -5.71
CA GLY A 766 -58.68 16.25 -4.37
C GLY A 766 -57.80 15.50 -3.36
N PRO A 767 -58.17 15.52 -2.06
CA PRO A 767 -57.40 14.90 -0.99
C PRO A 767 -57.31 13.36 -1.09
N ASP A 768 -58.29 12.73 -1.74
CA ASP A 768 -58.30 11.28 -1.98
C ASP A 768 -57.47 10.88 -3.23
N LEU A 769 -56.76 11.82 -3.87
CA LEU A 769 -55.98 11.63 -5.09
C LEU A 769 -56.78 10.91 -6.21
N VAL A 770 -57.96 11.44 -6.54
CA VAL A 770 -58.87 10.86 -7.53
C VAL A 770 -58.36 11.12 -8.94
N ILE A 771 -58.18 10.07 -9.74
CA ILE A 771 -57.62 10.17 -11.10
C ILE A 771 -58.55 10.98 -12.03
N ASP A 772 -58.15 12.19 -12.44
CA ASP A 772 -58.92 13.16 -13.28
C ASP A 772 -58.54 13.10 -14.77
N LEU A 773 -57.32 12.67 -15.09
CA LEU A 773 -56.84 12.43 -16.45
C LEU A 773 -55.64 11.47 -16.41
N ILE A 774 -55.57 10.48 -17.31
CA ILE A 774 -54.43 9.57 -17.45
C ILE A 774 -54.14 9.30 -18.93
N ASN A 775 -52.86 9.28 -19.31
CA ASN A 775 -52.44 9.03 -20.70
C ASN A 775 -52.09 7.55 -20.95
N GLN A 776 -51.85 7.21 -22.22
CA GLN A 776 -51.67 5.82 -22.64
C GLN A 776 -50.38 5.18 -22.10
N ALA A 777 -49.26 5.91 -22.15
CA ALA A 777 -47.96 5.43 -21.68
C ALA A 777 -47.94 5.13 -20.17
N MET A 778 -48.71 5.86 -19.35
CA MET A 778 -48.85 5.55 -17.93
C MET A 778 -49.52 4.20 -17.70
N LEU A 779 -50.65 3.95 -18.38
CA LEU A 779 -51.44 2.71 -18.24
C LEU A 779 -50.61 1.46 -18.58
N GLU A 780 -49.73 1.57 -19.58
CA GLU A 780 -48.80 0.51 -19.99
C GLU A 780 -47.68 0.30 -18.96
N LEU A 781 -47.14 1.36 -18.36
CA LEU A 781 -46.08 1.29 -17.34
C LEU A 781 -46.53 0.57 -16.05
N ILE A 782 -47.76 0.86 -15.62
CA ILE A 782 -48.40 0.27 -14.42
C ILE A 782 -49.24 -0.98 -14.73
N GLN A 783 -49.38 -1.34 -16.01
CA GLN A 783 -50.17 -2.48 -16.51
C GLN A 783 -51.63 -2.51 -16.01
N ARG A 784 -52.36 -1.39 -16.17
CA ARG A 784 -53.79 -1.24 -15.79
C ARG A 784 -54.65 -0.73 -16.95
N GLU A 785 -55.97 -0.92 -16.86
CA GLU A 785 -56.95 -0.40 -17.83
C GLU A 785 -57.47 1.00 -17.44
N LYS A 786 -58.17 1.67 -18.37
CA LYS A 786 -58.76 3.02 -18.16
C LYS A 786 -59.92 3.06 -17.15
N ASP A 787 -60.36 1.92 -16.63
CA ASP A 787 -61.43 1.85 -15.63
C ASP A 787 -61.04 2.50 -14.28
N ILE A 788 -59.76 2.80 -14.06
CA ILE A 788 -59.25 3.51 -12.88
C ILE A 788 -59.54 5.02 -12.86
N LEU A 789 -59.95 5.61 -14.00
CA LEU A 789 -60.32 7.03 -14.05
C LEU A 789 -61.51 7.31 -13.11
N GLY A 790 -61.41 8.36 -12.30
CA GLY A 790 -62.42 8.71 -11.29
C GLY A 790 -62.35 7.91 -9.98
N LYS A 791 -61.34 7.03 -9.79
CA LYS A 791 -61.07 6.34 -8.52
C LYS A 791 -59.94 7.04 -7.73
N PRO A 792 -59.95 6.99 -6.39
CA PRO A 792 -58.80 7.33 -5.54
C PRO A 792 -57.54 6.52 -5.89
N LEU A 793 -56.35 7.13 -5.85
CA LEU A 793 -55.07 6.48 -6.21
C LEU A 793 -54.87 5.12 -5.53
N VAL A 794 -54.98 5.05 -4.20
CA VAL A 794 -54.78 3.80 -3.43
C VAL A 794 -55.92 2.79 -3.68
N GLY A 795 -57.08 3.24 -4.15
CA GLY A 795 -58.17 2.38 -4.61
C GLY A 795 -57.97 1.83 -6.04
N ALA A 796 -57.08 2.45 -6.82
CA ALA A 796 -56.68 1.99 -8.15
C ALA A 796 -55.40 1.13 -8.12
N LEU A 797 -54.45 1.48 -7.25
CA LEU A 797 -53.13 0.84 -7.08
C LEU A 797 -52.88 0.53 -5.59
N PRO A 798 -53.46 -0.56 -5.05
CA PRO A 798 -53.37 -0.89 -3.62
C PRO A 798 -51.95 -1.14 -3.10
N GLU A 799 -51.04 -1.60 -3.96
CA GLU A 799 -49.60 -1.77 -3.70
C GLU A 799 -48.89 -0.49 -3.24
N LEU A 800 -49.43 0.69 -3.56
CA LEU A 800 -48.89 1.99 -3.15
C LEU A 800 -49.35 2.39 -1.73
N SER A 801 -50.24 1.63 -1.09
CA SER A 801 -50.75 1.92 0.26
C SER A 801 -49.62 1.96 1.30
N GLY A 802 -49.44 3.11 1.95
CA GLY A 802 -48.38 3.33 2.95
C GLY A 802 -46.97 3.45 2.36
N GLN A 803 -46.84 3.71 1.05
CA GLN A 803 -45.57 4.04 0.41
C GLN A 803 -45.30 5.54 0.47
N GLU A 804 -44.03 5.91 0.63
CA GLU A 804 -43.58 7.31 0.52
C GLU A 804 -44.07 7.99 -0.76
N PHE A 805 -44.29 7.25 -1.86
CA PHE A 805 -44.84 7.83 -3.08
C PHE A 805 -46.26 8.40 -2.93
N VAL A 806 -47.14 7.72 -2.19
CA VAL A 806 -48.50 8.24 -1.92
C VAL A 806 -48.41 9.40 -0.94
N ASP A 807 -47.58 9.28 0.09
CA ASP A 807 -47.35 10.37 1.03
C ASP A 807 -46.67 11.57 0.36
N ARG A 808 -45.87 11.38 -0.70
CA ARG A 808 -45.33 12.42 -1.58
C ARG A 808 -46.40 13.03 -2.46
N CYS A 809 -47.26 12.24 -3.12
CA CYS A 809 -48.41 12.78 -3.85
C CYS A 809 -49.33 13.59 -2.92
N LEU A 810 -49.63 13.09 -1.71
CA LEU A 810 -50.38 13.81 -0.69
C LEU A 810 -49.63 15.04 -0.18
N THR A 811 -48.31 14.98 0.00
CA THR A 811 -47.48 16.13 0.43
C THR A 811 -47.42 17.19 -0.66
N VAL A 812 -47.23 16.82 -1.93
CA VAL A 812 -47.31 17.71 -3.10
C VAL A 812 -48.70 18.36 -3.16
N TYR A 813 -49.77 17.59 -2.92
CA TYR A 813 -51.14 18.09 -2.85
C TYR A 813 -51.44 18.99 -1.63
N GLN A 814 -50.81 18.75 -0.47
CA GLN A 814 -51.07 19.50 0.77
C GLN A 814 -50.15 20.72 0.95
N THR A 815 -48.93 20.67 0.41
CA THR A 815 -47.88 21.70 0.57
C THR A 815 -47.64 22.52 -0.68
N GLY A 816 -47.96 22.01 -1.88
CA GLY A 816 -47.78 22.72 -3.15
C GLY A 816 -46.32 22.82 -3.61
N VAL A 817 -45.43 21.99 -3.09
CA VAL A 817 -44.04 21.88 -3.56
C VAL A 817 -43.97 20.83 -4.67
N THR A 818 -43.34 21.15 -5.80
CA THR A 818 -42.99 20.17 -6.84
C THR A 818 -41.95 19.19 -6.31
N ASP A 819 -42.26 17.90 -6.31
CA ASP A 819 -41.29 16.84 -6.00
C ASP A 819 -40.65 16.36 -7.33
N GLN A 820 -39.36 16.68 -7.49
CA GLN A 820 -38.50 16.10 -8.53
C GLN A 820 -37.67 14.97 -7.93
N SER A 821 -38.21 13.77 -8.09
CA SER A 821 -37.72 12.54 -7.50
C SER A 821 -36.97 11.72 -8.54
N TRP A 822 -35.65 11.89 -8.58
CA TRP A 822 -34.77 11.11 -9.45
C TRP A 822 -34.42 9.78 -8.78
N SER A 823 -34.47 8.68 -9.54
CA SER A 823 -34.11 7.33 -9.06
C SER A 823 -34.87 6.85 -7.80
N ILE A 824 -36.14 7.24 -7.60
CA ILE A 824 -36.90 6.79 -6.42
C ILE A 824 -37.41 5.35 -6.59
N ALA A 825 -37.25 4.56 -5.53
CA ALA A 825 -37.74 3.20 -5.45
C ALA A 825 -39.25 3.19 -5.15
N ILE A 826 -40.04 2.51 -5.99
CA ILE A 826 -41.49 2.35 -5.79
C ILE A 826 -41.87 0.88 -6.03
N PRO A 827 -42.66 0.24 -5.15
CA PRO A 827 -43.24 -1.06 -5.44
C PRO A 827 -44.38 -0.92 -6.46
N VAL A 828 -44.26 -1.63 -7.59
CA VAL A 828 -45.27 -1.68 -8.65
C VAL A 828 -45.76 -3.11 -8.81
N ASN A 829 -47.07 -3.30 -8.89
CA ASN A 829 -47.68 -4.61 -9.07
C ASN A 829 -47.85 -4.92 -10.56
N ARG A 830 -47.04 -5.82 -11.10
CA ARG A 830 -47.07 -6.25 -12.50
C ARG A 830 -47.49 -7.72 -12.54
N ASN A 831 -48.65 -7.99 -13.17
CA ASN A 831 -49.26 -9.31 -13.29
C ASN A 831 -49.53 -10.09 -11.97
N GLY A 832 -49.52 -9.41 -10.82
CA GLY A 832 -49.77 -10.00 -9.50
C GLY A 832 -48.53 -10.10 -8.60
N GLU A 833 -47.34 -9.86 -9.14
CA GLU A 833 -46.09 -9.78 -8.37
C GLU A 833 -45.72 -8.31 -8.12
N VAL A 834 -45.18 -8.02 -6.93
CA VAL A 834 -44.82 -6.66 -6.52
C VAL A 834 -43.30 -6.51 -6.55
N GLU A 835 -42.79 -5.80 -7.56
CA GLU A 835 -41.37 -5.53 -7.75
C GLU A 835 -41.02 -4.07 -7.42
N THR A 836 -39.77 -3.79 -7.04
CA THR A 836 -39.30 -2.42 -6.76
C THR A 836 -38.62 -1.83 -7.99
N GLY A 837 -39.37 -1.07 -8.78
CA GLY A 837 -38.80 -0.28 -9.88
C GLY A 837 -38.15 1.00 -9.35
N TYR A 838 -37.14 1.50 -10.07
CA TYR A 838 -36.60 2.85 -9.84
C TYR A 838 -37.09 3.80 -10.92
N PHE A 839 -37.72 4.90 -10.51
CA PHE A 839 -38.36 5.84 -11.42
C PHE A 839 -37.76 7.24 -11.26
N ASN A 840 -37.60 7.93 -12.40
CA ASN A 840 -37.52 9.37 -12.42
C ASN A 840 -38.95 9.91 -12.48
N ILE A 841 -39.40 10.56 -11.41
CA ILE A 841 -40.75 11.10 -11.30
C ILE A 841 -40.72 12.60 -11.03
N LEU A 842 -41.54 13.29 -11.80
CA LEU A 842 -41.86 14.71 -11.65
C LEU A 842 -43.31 14.79 -11.17
N LEU A 843 -43.51 14.92 -9.85
CA LEU A 843 -44.81 15.22 -9.25
C LEU A 843 -44.98 16.74 -9.20
N THR A 844 -45.56 17.31 -10.24
CA THR A 844 -45.98 18.72 -10.21
C THR A 844 -47.33 18.86 -9.51
N PRO A 845 -47.48 19.72 -8.48
CA PRO A 845 -48.78 20.04 -7.94
C PRO A 845 -49.62 20.71 -9.03
N TYR A 846 -50.78 20.15 -9.32
CA TYR A 846 -51.71 20.75 -10.26
C TYR A 846 -52.56 21.77 -9.51
N HIS A 847 -52.24 23.03 -9.72
CA HIS A 847 -52.98 24.13 -9.14
C HIS A 847 -54.03 24.66 -10.13
N GLU A 848 -55.30 24.56 -9.78
CA GLU A 848 -56.27 25.60 -10.15
C GLU A 848 -55.96 26.84 -9.29
N GLY A 849 -54.85 27.51 -9.62
CA GLY A 849 -54.35 28.69 -8.94
C GLY A 849 -53.43 28.42 -7.77
N ASN A 850 -54.00 28.28 -6.57
CA ASN A 850 -53.25 28.28 -5.31
C ASN A 850 -53.94 27.55 -4.16
N THR A 851 -55.22 27.22 -4.29
CA THR A 851 -55.64 25.88 -3.86
C THR A 851 -54.93 24.91 -4.79
N ILE A 852 -54.13 23.99 -4.25
CA ILE A 852 -53.69 22.83 -5.03
C ILE A 852 -54.95 21.99 -5.22
N THR A 853 -55.36 21.74 -6.46
CA THR A 853 -56.56 20.94 -6.75
C THR A 853 -56.21 19.54 -7.20
N GLY A 854 -54.94 19.26 -7.47
CA GLY A 854 -54.45 17.94 -7.85
C GLY A 854 -52.93 17.79 -7.89
N VAL A 855 -52.48 16.70 -8.50
CA VAL A 855 -51.07 16.38 -8.75
C VAL A 855 -50.96 15.84 -10.17
N LEU A 856 -50.17 16.51 -11.02
CA LEU A 856 -49.76 16.00 -12.32
C LEU A 856 -48.39 15.32 -12.16
N GLU A 857 -48.42 14.00 -12.23
CA GLU A 857 -47.27 13.13 -12.36
C GLU A 857 -46.81 13.04 -13.82
N VAL A 858 -45.48 13.04 -14.01
CA VAL A 858 -44.80 12.53 -15.20
C VAL A 858 -43.73 11.56 -14.72
N CYS A 859 -43.65 10.35 -15.28
CA CYS A 859 -42.69 9.35 -14.84
C CYS A 859 -41.99 8.61 -15.99
N THR A 860 -40.77 8.13 -15.71
CA THR A 860 -39.97 7.30 -16.59
C THR A 860 -39.20 6.28 -15.74
N GLU A 861 -39.29 5.00 -16.08
CA GLU A 861 -38.54 3.95 -15.40
C GLU A 861 -37.06 3.96 -15.80
N ILE A 862 -36.18 3.82 -14.82
CA ILE A 862 -34.72 3.77 -14.96
C ILE A 862 -34.09 2.66 -14.12
N THR A 863 -34.86 1.62 -13.77
CA THR A 863 -34.46 0.48 -12.92
C THR A 863 -33.08 -0.08 -13.32
N GLU A 864 -32.91 -0.47 -14.60
CA GLU A 864 -31.63 -1.00 -15.12
C GLU A 864 -30.45 -0.01 -14.95
N LEU A 865 -30.68 1.30 -15.12
CA LEU A 865 -29.64 2.32 -15.00
C LEU A 865 -29.22 2.56 -13.54
N VAL A 866 -30.17 2.53 -12.59
CA VAL A 866 -29.87 2.71 -11.17
C VAL A 866 -29.11 1.51 -10.61
N GLU A 867 -29.45 0.29 -11.03
CA GLU A 867 -28.75 -0.91 -10.60
C GLU A 867 -27.32 -0.96 -11.14
N VAL A 868 -27.10 -0.62 -12.42
CA VAL A 868 -25.76 -0.47 -13.01
C VAL A 868 -24.95 0.60 -12.28
N ASN A 869 -25.52 1.78 -12.01
CA ASN A 869 -24.82 2.86 -11.32
C ASN A 869 -24.50 2.53 -9.86
N LYS A 870 -25.38 1.81 -9.14
CA LYS A 870 -25.10 1.32 -7.78
C LYS A 870 -23.99 0.27 -7.77
N ALA A 871 -23.99 -0.66 -8.75
CA ALA A 871 -22.93 -1.64 -8.89
C ALA A 871 -21.57 -1.00 -9.23
N LEU A 872 -21.57 0.03 -10.09
CA LEU A 872 -20.37 0.80 -10.44
C LEU A 872 -19.84 1.60 -9.25
N ALA A 873 -20.67 2.41 -8.57
CA ALA A 873 -20.25 3.20 -7.42
C ALA A 873 -19.73 2.31 -6.28
N ALA A 874 -20.42 1.21 -5.96
CA ALA A 874 -19.93 0.24 -5.00
C ALA A 874 -18.66 -0.49 -5.47
N SER A 875 -18.33 -0.50 -6.76
CA SER A 875 -17.03 -0.98 -7.26
C SER A 875 -15.95 0.10 -7.09
N GLU A 876 -16.23 1.35 -7.44
CA GLU A 876 -15.32 2.48 -7.26
C GLU A 876 -14.93 2.69 -5.79
N ASP A 877 -15.89 2.70 -4.86
CA ASP A 877 -15.61 2.90 -3.44
C ASP A 877 -14.73 1.77 -2.88
N ARG A 878 -14.96 0.52 -3.30
CA ARG A 878 -14.06 -0.60 -2.95
C ARG A 878 -12.67 -0.46 -3.58
N TYR A 879 -12.55 0.06 -4.80
CA TYR A 879 -11.25 0.36 -5.40
C TYR A 879 -10.53 1.52 -4.68
N ARG A 880 -11.25 2.56 -4.24
CA ARG A 880 -10.69 3.68 -3.48
C ARG A 880 -10.25 3.25 -2.08
N GLN A 881 -11.05 2.46 -1.37
CA GLN A 881 -10.66 1.85 -0.10
C GLN A 881 -9.45 0.94 -0.29
N LEU A 882 -9.49 -0.02 -1.23
CA LEU A 882 -8.35 -0.92 -1.48
C LEU A 882 -7.08 -0.17 -1.90
N SER A 883 -7.18 0.94 -2.64
CA SER A 883 -6.03 1.79 -2.97
C SER A 883 -5.50 2.55 -1.75
N THR A 884 -6.38 3.03 -0.88
CA THR A 884 -5.99 3.74 0.35
C THR A 884 -5.35 2.78 1.35
N ASP A 885 -5.96 1.62 1.59
CA ASP A 885 -5.43 0.55 2.43
C ASP A 885 -4.07 0.03 1.89
N LEU A 886 -3.89 0.00 0.56
CA LEU A 886 -2.63 -0.39 -0.07
C LEU A 886 -1.57 0.71 0.03
N ASP A 887 -1.92 1.98 -0.19
CA ASP A 887 -1.01 3.11 -0.02
C ASP A 887 -0.58 3.26 1.46
N GLU A 888 -1.48 3.04 2.42
CA GLU A 888 -1.17 2.99 3.85
C GLU A 888 -0.25 1.79 4.17
N GLN A 889 -0.51 0.59 3.63
CA GLN A 889 0.39 -0.57 3.80
C GLN A 889 1.77 -0.35 3.16
N VAL A 890 1.85 0.30 1.99
CA VAL A 890 3.11 0.64 1.31
C VAL A 890 3.87 1.71 2.09
N GLN A 891 3.20 2.73 2.61
CA GLN A 891 3.82 3.73 3.49
C GLN A 891 4.29 3.11 4.81
N GLN A 892 3.48 2.26 5.44
CA GLN A 892 3.86 1.53 6.66
C GLN A 892 5.09 0.64 6.40
N ARG A 893 5.07 -0.21 5.36
CA ARG A 893 6.23 -1.05 4.98
C ARG A 893 7.46 -0.22 4.65
N THR A 894 7.29 0.93 4.00
CA THR A 894 8.41 1.85 3.70
C THR A 894 8.98 2.46 4.98
N ALA A 895 8.14 2.86 5.93
CA ALA A 895 8.57 3.38 7.24
C ALA A 895 9.24 2.30 8.10
N GLU A 896 8.68 1.09 8.16
CA GLU A 896 9.28 -0.09 8.83
C GLU A 896 10.65 -0.43 8.22
N LEU A 897 10.77 -0.42 6.90
CA LEU A 897 12.03 -0.67 6.19
C LEU A 897 13.05 0.46 6.43
N GLN A 898 12.63 1.73 6.44
CA GLN A 898 13.50 2.86 6.76
C GLN A 898 13.99 2.82 8.21
N ALA A 899 13.12 2.49 9.18
CA ALA A 899 13.48 2.28 10.56
C ALA A 899 14.50 1.13 10.70
N SER A 900 14.23 -0.01 10.04
CA SER A 900 15.15 -1.15 10.03
C SER A 900 16.53 -0.80 9.44
N ILE A 901 16.58 -0.06 8.32
CA ILE A 901 17.84 0.43 7.73
C ILE A 901 18.58 1.35 8.70
N HIS A 902 17.88 2.28 9.34
CA HIS A 902 18.45 3.22 10.31
C HIS A 902 19.00 2.49 11.55
N ASP A 903 18.28 1.51 12.08
CA ASP A 903 18.74 0.71 13.23
C ASP A 903 19.92 -0.20 12.86
N LEU A 904 19.97 -0.72 11.63
CA LEU A 904 21.13 -1.44 11.09
C LEU A 904 22.36 -0.53 10.94
N GLN A 905 22.18 0.69 10.42
CA GLN A 905 23.24 1.71 10.36
C GLN A 905 23.74 2.04 11.78
N ARG A 906 22.83 2.35 12.71
CA ARG A 906 23.14 2.62 14.12
C ARG A 906 23.83 1.42 14.80
N SER A 907 23.45 0.18 14.49
CA SER A 907 24.12 -1.03 15.00
C SER A 907 25.55 -1.18 14.45
N ASN A 908 25.75 -0.87 13.16
CA ASN A 908 27.06 -0.94 12.52
C ASN A 908 28.02 0.16 13.00
N ASP A 909 27.52 1.38 13.20
CA ASP A 909 28.31 2.51 13.76
C ASP A 909 28.65 2.28 15.24
N ASN A 910 27.69 1.77 16.03
CA ASN A 910 27.96 1.28 17.39
C ASN A 910 29.07 0.20 17.39
N LEU A 911 29.09 -0.72 16.42
CA LEU A 911 30.08 -1.78 16.31
C LEU A 911 31.47 -1.24 15.90
N GLN A 912 31.54 -0.18 15.10
CA GLN A 912 32.79 0.54 14.80
C GLN A 912 33.35 1.25 16.03
N GLN A 913 32.50 2.01 16.74
CA GLN A 913 32.87 2.73 17.95
C GLN A 913 33.32 1.77 19.05
N PHE A 914 32.60 0.66 19.23
CA PHE A 914 32.98 -0.49 20.03
C PHE A 914 34.37 -1.02 19.65
N ALA A 915 34.64 -1.31 18.37
CA ALA A 915 35.90 -1.92 17.94
C ALA A 915 37.09 -0.98 18.16
N TYR A 916 36.89 0.32 17.98
CA TYR A 916 37.88 1.35 18.25
C TYR A 916 38.18 1.49 19.75
N VAL A 917 37.14 1.73 20.58
CA VAL A 917 37.27 1.97 22.02
C VAL A 917 37.78 0.71 22.74
N ALA A 918 37.19 -0.45 22.48
CA ALA A 918 37.63 -1.71 23.10
C ALA A 918 39.08 -2.05 22.72
N SER A 919 39.52 -1.78 21.48
CA SER A 919 40.92 -1.99 21.12
C SER A 919 41.86 -1.02 21.85
N HIS A 920 41.49 0.24 22.04
CA HIS A 920 42.31 1.18 22.80
C HIS A 920 42.48 0.68 24.24
N ASP A 921 41.36 0.38 24.90
CA ASP A 921 41.33 -0.01 26.31
C ASP A 921 41.94 -1.40 26.58
N LEU A 922 42.02 -2.27 25.57
CA LEU A 922 42.77 -3.54 25.64
C LEU A 922 44.27 -3.37 25.34
N GLN A 923 44.67 -2.44 24.48
CA GLN A 923 46.10 -2.17 24.18
C GLN A 923 46.82 -1.49 25.36
N GLU A 924 46.14 -0.63 26.09
CA GLU A 924 46.70 0.18 27.19
C GLU A 924 47.29 -0.68 28.35
N PRO A 925 46.56 -1.64 28.95
CA PRO A 925 47.12 -2.59 29.92
C PRO A 925 48.11 -3.58 29.28
N LEU A 926 47.95 -3.94 28.01
CA LEU A 926 48.84 -4.86 27.32
C LEU A 926 50.24 -4.26 27.11
N ARG A 927 50.32 -2.97 26.75
CA ARG A 927 51.58 -2.23 26.63
C ARG A 927 52.30 -2.14 27.98
N LYS A 928 51.54 -1.99 29.08
CA LYS A 928 52.07 -2.06 30.46
C LYS A 928 52.64 -3.45 30.76
N ILE A 929 51.93 -4.54 30.44
CA ILE A 929 52.40 -5.94 30.59
C ILE A 929 53.71 -6.18 29.83
N GLN A 930 53.78 -5.77 28.56
CA GLN A 930 54.99 -5.91 27.73
C GLN A 930 56.17 -5.15 28.35
N SER A 931 55.95 -3.88 28.72
CA SER A 931 57.00 -3.00 29.28
C SER A 931 57.59 -3.52 30.60
N PHE A 932 56.74 -4.00 31.52
CA PHE A 932 57.22 -4.61 32.77
C PHE A 932 57.89 -5.96 32.54
N GLY A 933 57.41 -6.77 31.59
CA GLY A 933 58.04 -8.03 31.20
C GLY A 933 59.43 -7.85 30.58
N ASP A 934 59.61 -6.86 29.69
CA ASP A 934 60.92 -6.54 29.12
C ASP A 934 61.89 -5.97 30.17
N LEU A 935 61.41 -5.18 31.13
CA LEU A 935 62.24 -4.72 32.25
C LEU A 935 62.70 -5.89 33.13
N LEU A 936 61.79 -6.79 33.50
CA LEU A 936 62.09 -8.00 34.29
C LEU A 936 63.13 -8.89 33.61
N LYS A 937 62.98 -9.10 32.30
CA LYS A 937 63.88 -9.90 31.47
C LYS A 937 65.25 -9.23 31.28
N ASN A 938 65.29 -7.97 30.86
CA ASN A 938 66.54 -7.30 30.46
C ASN A 938 67.42 -6.88 31.64
N GLN A 939 66.86 -6.69 32.84
CA GLN A 939 67.63 -6.30 34.02
C GLN A 939 67.94 -7.47 34.97
N TYR A 940 67.14 -8.55 34.97
CA TYR A 940 67.18 -9.54 36.06
C TYR A 940 67.17 -11.01 35.62
N ALA A 941 67.25 -11.35 34.33
CA ALA A 941 67.20 -12.73 33.86
C ALA A 941 68.18 -13.68 34.57
N ASP A 942 69.43 -13.25 34.79
CA ASP A 942 70.46 -14.06 35.47
C ASP A 942 70.11 -14.42 36.93
N ASN A 943 69.23 -13.62 37.57
CA ASN A 943 68.76 -13.83 38.94
C ASN A 943 67.40 -14.58 39.01
N LEU A 944 66.76 -14.87 37.87
CA LEU A 944 65.40 -15.42 37.79
C LEU A 944 65.33 -16.94 37.68
N GLY A 945 66.45 -17.61 37.34
CA GLY A 945 66.51 -19.07 37.21
C GLY A 945 65.48 -19.62 36.21
N ASP A 946 64.78 -20.70 36.60
CA ASP A 946 63.69 -21.28 35.79
C ASP A 946 62.53 -20.28 35.55
N GLY A 947 62.41 -19.24 36.38
CA GLY A 947 61.45 -18.14 36.21
C GLY A 947 61.61 -17.36 34.90
N VAL A 948 62.76 -17.46 34.23
CA VAL A 948 62.95 -16.89 32.89
C VAL A 948 62.03 -17.54 31.85
N ASP A 949 61.71 -18.85 31.94
CA ASP A 949 60.79 -19.48 30.97
C ASP A 949 59.34 -19.02 31.21
N TYR A 950 58.93 -18.80 32.47
CA TYR A 950 57.63 -18.21 32.78
C TYR A 950 57.47 -16.80 32.20
N LEU A 951 58.48 -15.93 32.36
CA LEU A 951 58.49 -14.61 31.72
C LEU A 951 58.47 -14.71 30.18
N LYS A 952 59.23 -15.65 29.60
CA LYS A 952 59.30 -15.86 28.15
C LYS A 952 57.96 -16.34 27.57
N ARG A 953 57.25 -17.23 28.26
CA ARG A 953 55.88 -17.66 27.94
C ARG A 953 54.91 -16.48 28.00
N MET A 954 54.94 -15.72 29.10
CA MET A 954 54.09 -14.55 29.29
C MET A 954 54.31 -13.49 28.20
N GLN A 955 55.57 -13.13 27.89
CA GLN A 955 55.88 -12.21 26.78
C GLN A 955 55.37 -12.73 25.44
N THR A 956 55.52 -14.03 25.17
CA THR A 956 55.05 -14.63 23.90
C THR A 956 53.52 -14.56 23.79
N ALA A 957 52.79 -14.77 24.87
CA ALA A 957 51.34 -14.62 24.93
C ALA A 957 50.88 -13.16 24.82
N ALA A 958 51.58 -12.22 25.47
CA ALA A 958 51.30 -10.78 25.38
C ALA A 958 51.51 -10.25 23.95
N ASN A 959 52.64 -10.62 23.31
CA ASN A 959 52.93 -10.23 21.93
C ASN A 959 51.90 -10.81 20.95
N ARG A 960 51.49 -12.08 21.11
CA ARG A 960 50.39 -12.68 20.33
C ARG A 960 49.09 -11.88 20.47
N MET A 961 48.76 -11.45 21.68
CA MET A 961 47.54 -10.68 21.94
C MET A 961 47.61 -9.29 21.29
N SER A 962 48.79 -8.67 21.24
CA SER A 962 49.02 -7.38 20.58
C SER A 962 48.81 -7.48 19.06
N THR A 963 49.30 -8.56 18.43
CA THR A 963 49.01 -8.85 17.01
C THR A 963 47.53 -9.10 16.77
N LEU A 964 46.88 -9.94 17.59
CA LEU A 964 45.44 -10.24 17.45
C LEU A 964 44.57 -8.97 17.49
N ILE A 965 44.84 -8.06 18.42
CA ILE A 965 44.09 -6.80 18.55
C ILE A 965 44.35 -5.87 17.34
N ARG A 966 45.59 -5.82 16.84
CA ARG A 966 45.97 -5.00 15.67
C ARG A 966 45.32 -5.50 14.37
N ASP A 967 45.39 -6.79 14.12
CA ASP A 967 44.79 -7.43 12.95
C ASP A 967 43.25 -7.24 12.95
N LEU A 968 42.62 -7.35 14.13
CA LEU A 968 41.18 -7.12 14.31
C LEU A 968 40.78 -5.67 14.02
N LEU A 969 41.58 -4.69 14.48
CA LEU A 969 41.39 -3.28 14.12
C LEU A 969 41.51 -3.03 12.62
N SER A 970 42.50 -3.63 11.95
CA SER A 970 42.68 -3.50 10.50
C SER A 970 41.45 -4.04 9.77
N PHE A 971 41.01 -5.24 10.10
CA PHE A 971 39.82 -5.85 9.49
C PHE A 971 38.54 -5.00 9.70
N SER A 972 38.35 -4.43 10.90
CA SER A 972 37.24 -3.51 11.18
C SER A 972 37.29 -2.25 10.32
N ARG A 973 38.44 -1.55 10.26
CA ARG A 973 38.60 -0.31 9.48
C ARG A 973 38.40 -0.50 7.98
N ILE A 974 38.95 -1.59 7.43
CA ILE A 974 38.80 -1.97 6.02
C ILE A 974 37.33 -2.34 5.71
N THR A 975 36.54 -2.73 6.70
CA THR A 975 35.13 -3.06 6.50
C THR A 975 34.23 -1.84 6.35
N THR A 976 34.59 -0.70 6.94
CA THR A 976 33.67 0.46 7.06
C THR A 976 34.14 1.77 6.45
N ARG A 977 35.41 1.90 6.03
CA ARG A 977 35.90 3.08 5.30
C ARG A 977 35.81 2.89 3.77
N GLN A 978 34.97 3.69 3.13
CA GLN A 978 35.15 4.07 1.72
C GLN A 978 36.12 5.26 1.66
N GLU A 979 37.41 4.99 1.46
CA GLU A 979 38.42 6.02 1.21
C GLU A 979 38.71 6.19 -0.28
N VAL A 980 39.41 7.28 -0.61
CA VAL A 980 39.57 7.78 -1.98
C VAL A 980 40.41 6.83 -2.83
N THR A 981 39.85 6.38 -3.96
CA THR A 981 40.59 5.60 -4.97
C THR A 981 41.58 6.49 -5.71
N GLU A 982 42.89 6.27 -5.50
CA GLU A 982 43.95 6.88 -6.29
C GLU A 982 44.49 5.91 -7.36
N THR A 983 45.36 6.41 -8.25
CA THR A 983 46.06 5.58 -9.24
C THR A 983 47.30 4.93 -8.61
N VAL A 984 47.22 3.64 -8.32
CA VAL A 984 48.25 2.88 -7.59
C VAL A 984 49.05 1.98 -8.54
N SER A 985 50.37 2.21 -8.58
CA SER A 985 51.32 1.27 -9.20
C SER A 985 51.52 0.05 -8.30
N LEU A 986 51.15 -1.14 -8.77
CA LEU A 986 51.35 -2.37 -7.99
C LEU A 986 52.84 -2.74 -7.88
N ALA A 987 53.67 -2.31 -8.83
CA ALA A 987 55.12 -2.48 -8.76
C ALA A 987 55.77 -1.65 -7.64
N GLU A 988 55.37 -0.39 -7.47
CA GLU A 988 55.79 0.45 -6.33
C GLU A 988 55.33 -0.16 -5.00
N THR A 989 54.05 -0.54 -4.94
CA THR A 989 53.39 -1.15 -3.79
C THR A 989 54.15 -2.40 -3.32
N LEU A 990 54.51 -3.29 -4.24
CA LEU A 990 55.22 -4.52 -3.92
C LEU A 990 56.68 -4.26 -3.51
N ASN A 991 57.35 -3.27 -4.11
CA ASN A 991 58.71 -2.87 -3.70
C ASN A 991 58.76 -2.33 -2.26
N LEU A 992 57.76 -1.57 -1.83
CA LEU A 992 57.63 -1.12 -0.43
C LEU A 992 57.48 -2.32 0.52
N VAL A 993 56.62 -3.29 0.16
CA VAL A 993 56.45 -4.52 0.94
C VAL A 993 57.73 -5.37 1.00
N LEU A 994 58.53 -5.41 -0.07
CA LEU A 994 59.82 -6.11 -0.04
C LEU A 994 60.85 -5.42 0.86
N LEU A 995 60.87 -4.08 0.92
CA LEU A 995 61.74 -3.36 1.86
C LEU A 995 61.38 -3.66 3.32
N ASP A 996 60.09 -3.71 3.66
CA ASP A 996 59.59 -4.11 4.98
C ASP A 996 59.93 -5.58 5.34
N LEU A 997 60.13 -6.45 4.33
CA LEU A 997 60.38 -7.88 4.50
C LEU A 997 61.85 -8.30 4.28
N ASP A 998 62.75 -7.38 3.92
CA ASP A 998 64.15 -7.66 3.54
C ASP A 998 64.89 -8.53 4.56
N VAL A 999 64.81 -8.20 5.86
CA VAL A 999 65.42 -8.98 6.95
C VAL A 999 64.91 -10.43 6.95
N MET A 1000 63.60 -10.64 6.74
CA MET A 1000 63.00 -11.98 6.70
C MET A 1000 63.38 -12.73 5.42
N ILE A 1001 63.53 -12.04 4.30
CA ILE A 1001 64.00 -12.61 3.02
C ILE A 1001 65.45 -13.09 3.18
N GLN A 1002 66.31 -12.29 3.80
CA GLN A 1002 67.71 -12.66 4.09
C GLN A 1002 67.80 -13.82 5.11
N GLU A 1003 67.08 -13.77 6.23
CA GLU A 1003 67.04 -14.85 7.23
C GLU A 1003 66.48 -16.18 6.69
N THR A 1004 65.60 -16.13 5.70
CA THR A 1004 65.02 -17.34 5.07
C THR A 1004 65.80 -17.83 3.85
N GLY A 1005 66.72 -17.02 3.32
CA GLY A 1005 67.41 -17.28 2.05
C GLY A 1005 66.49 -17.22 0.83
N ALA A 1006 65.37 -16.48 0.93
CA ALA A 1006 64.32 -16.50 -0.06
C ALA A 1006 64.74 -15.81 -1.38
N THR A 1007 64.22 -16.33 -2.49
CA THR A 1007 64.33 -15.71 -3.82
C THR A 1007 62.94 -15.27 -4.28
N VAL A 1008 62.74 -13.95 -4.42
CA VAL A 1008 61.48 -13.39 -4.92
C VAL A 1008 61.64 -12.95 -6.37
N GLN A 1009 60.75 -13.40 -7.25
CA GLN A 1009 60.73 -13.07 -8.67
C GLN A 1009 59.46 -12.27 -9.00
N ILE A 1010 59.62 -11.06 -9.52
CA ILE A 1010 58.51 -10.16 -9.87
C ILE A 1010 58.51 -9.93 -11.37
N HIS A 1011 57.40 -10.30 -12.02
CA HIS A 1011 57.11 -9.94 -13.42
C HIS A 1011 56.43 -8.57 -13.49
N PRO A 1012 56.33 -7.93 -14.68
CA PRO A 1012 55.68 -6.62 -14.81
C PRO A 1012 54.26 -6.60 -14.24
N LEU A 1013 53.98 -5.68 -13.31
CA LEU A 1013 52.68 -5.53 -12.65
C LEU A 1013 51.92 -4.30 -13.18
N PRO A 1014 50.58 -4.34 -13.21
CA PRO A 1014 49.76 -3.24 -13.71
C PRO A 1014 49.71 -2.05 -12.73
N THR A 1015 49.12 -0.96 -13.21
CA THR A 1015 48.64 0.15 -12.40
C THR A 1015 47.12 0.09 -12.37
N ILE A 1016 46.51 0.28 -11.20
CA ILE A 1016 45.06 0.17 -11.00
C ILE A 1016 44.51 1.36 -10.22
N LEU A 1017 43.18 1.53 -10.17
CA LEU A 1017 42.53 2.44 -9.24
C LEU A 1017 42.27 1.72 -7.91
N GLY A 1018 42.66 2.34 -6.79
CA GLY A 1018 42.54 1.71 -5.47
C GLY A 1018 43.11 2.51 -4.31
N ASP A 1019 43.14 1.89 -3.13
CA ASP A 1019 43.76 2.39 -1.91
C ASP A 1019 45.15 1.74 -1.75
N ARG A 1020 46.21 2.55 -1.83
CA ARG A 1020 47.60 2.11 -1.70
C ARG A 1020 47.87 1.41 -0.36
N SER A 1021 47.26 1.85 0.74
CA SER A 1021 47.48 1.26 2.07
C SER A 1021 46.87 -0.14 2.18
N GLN A 1022 45.67 -0.33 1.65
CA GLN A 1022 45.01 -1.63 1.56
C GLN A 1022 45.80 -2.59 0.64
N LEU A 1023 46.29 -2.10 -0.50
CA LEU A 1023 47.08 -2.89 -1.45
C LEU A 1023 48.47 -3.27 -0.89
N ILE A 1024 49.14 -2.39 -0.14
CA ILE A 1024 50.34 -2.75 0.64
C ILE A 1024 50.01 -3.90 1.60
N GLN A 1025 48.92 -3.80 2.37
CA GLN A 1025 48.55 -4.81 3.37
C GLN A 1025 48.18 -6.16 2.74
N LEU A 1026 47.54 -6.17 1.56
CA LEU A 1026 47.27 -7.37 0.76
C LEU A 1026 48.56 -8.11 0.42
N PHE A 1027 49.52 -7.44 -0.22
CA PHE A 1027 50.79 -8.06 -0.61
C PHE A 1027 51.65 -8.44 0.59
N GLN A 1028 51.65 -7.64 1.66
CA GLN A 1028 52.38 -7.95 2.90
C GLN A 1028 51.88 -9.25 3.56
N ASN A 1029 50.56 -9.45 3.61
CA ASN A 1029 49.97 -10.69 4.12
C ASN A 1029 50.32 -11.91 3.25
N LEU A 1030 50.24 -11.80 1.92
CA LEU A 1030 50.55 -12.90 1.00
C LEU A 1030 52.04 -13.27 1.04
N LEU A 1031 52.95 -12.29 0.92
CA LEU A 1031 54.40 -12.54 0.94
C LEU A 1031 54.89 -13.03 2.31
N SER A 1032 54.37 -12.47 3.42
CA SER A 1032 54.76 -12.93 4.77
C SER A 1032 54.31 -14.38 5.05
N ASN A 1033 53.17 -14.80 4.49
CA ASN A 1033 52.74 -16.20 4.54
C ASN A 1033 53.68 -17.10 3.72
N ALA A 1034 54.00 -16.72 2.48
CA ALA A 1034 54.90 -17.49 1.61
C ALA A 1034 56.31 -17.68 2.21
N LEU A 1035 56.89 -16.64 2.83
CA LEU A 1035 58.17 -16.72 3.55
C LEU A 1035 58.09 -17.63 4.80
N LYS A 1036 56.95 -17.64 5.48
CA LYS A 1036 56.73 -18.38 6.74
C LYS A 1036 56.49 -19.88 6.52
N PHE A 1037 55.61 -20.25 5.59
CA PHE A 1037 55.12 -21.62 5.43
C PHE A 1037 56.06 -22.51 4.59
N ARG A 1038 57.38 -22.33 4.77
CA ARG A 1038 58.44 -23.03 4.01
C ARG A 1038 58.55 -24.52 4.33
N ARG A 1039 58.85 -25.31 3.30
CA ARG A 1039 59.01 -26.77 3.36
C ARG A 1039 60.30 -27.17 4.09
N LYS A 1040 60.31 -28.33 4.76
CA LYS A 1040 61.52 -28.96 5.33
C LYS A 1040 62.03 -30.03 4.37
N SER A 1041 63.36 -30.11 4.21
CA SER A 1041 64.07 -31.16 3.47
C SER A 1041 63.91 -32.52 4.16
N SER A 1042 64.06 -33.59 3.39
CA SER A 1042 64.21 -34.96 3.90
C SER A 1042 65.43 -35.14 4.83
N THR A 1043 66.39 -34.22 4.78
CA THR A 1043 67.55 -34.12 5.69
C THR A 1043 67.32 -33.20 6.90
N GLY A 1044 66.10 -32.68 7.11
CA GLY A 1044 65.72 -31.85 8.27
C GLY A 1044 66.01 -30.35 8.15
N GLY A 1045 66.90 -29.92 7.24
CA GLY A 1045 67.12 -28.50 6.95
C GLY A 1045 65.91 -27.82 6.28
N ALA A 1046 65.74 -26.51 6.44
CA ALA A 1046 64.70 -25.77 5.74
C ALA A 1046 65.03 -25.62 4.25
N VAL A 1047 64.03 -25.73 3.37
CA VAL A 1047 64.16 -25.39 1.95
C VAL A 1047 64.02 -23.86 1.81
N PRO A 1048 64.88 -23.18 1.04
CA PRO A 1048 64.73 -21.75 0.77
C PRO A 1048 63.40 -21.45 0.05
N PRO A 1049 62.64 -20.41 0.48
CA PRO A 1049 61.45 -19.99 -0.24
C PRO A 1049 61.79 -19.50 -1.65
N VAL A 1050 61.04 -19.97 -2.64
CA VAL A 1050 60.99 -19.36 -3.98
C VAL A 1050 59.57 -18.82 -4.13
N ILE A 1051 59.47 -17.53 -4.37
CA ILE A 1051 58.19 -16.81 -4.46
C ILE A 1051 58.15 -16.10 -5.81
N THR A 1052 57.10 -16.35 -6.60
CA THR A 1052 56.94 -15.72 -7.92
C THR A 1052 55.64 -14.95 -7.96
N VAL A 1053 55.70 -13.70 -8.42
CA VAL A 1053 54.54 -12.82 -8.60
C VAL A 1053 54.38 -12.49 -10.09
N ILE A 1054 53.24 -12.88 -10.66
CA ILE A 1054 52.91 -12.73 -12.08
C ILE A 1054 51.59 -11.96 -12.21
N ALA A 1055 51.49 -11.03 -13.16
CA ALA A 1055 50.22 -10.43 -13.55
C ALA A 1055 49.87 -10.78 -15.00
N GLN A 1056 48.60 -11.08 -15.26
CA GLN A 1056 48.02 -11.30 -16.58
C GLN A 1056 46.67 -10.56 -16.69
N LEU A 1057 46.31 -10.11 -17.88
CA LEU A 1057 44.96 -9.61 -18.16
C LEU A 1057 44.10 -10.81 -18.60
N VAL A 1058 42.92 -10.97 -18.02
CA VAL A 1058 41.98 -12.08 -18.29
C VAL A 1058 40.57 -11.55 -18.53
N GLU A 1059 39.79 -12.27 -19.33
CA GLU A 1059 38.37 -11.97 -19.55
C GLU A 1059 37.48 -12.46 -18.40
N ALA A 1060 36.29 -11.86 -18.27
CA ALA A 1060 35.26 -12.27 -17.29
C ALA A 1060 34.87 -13.75 -17.40
N SER A 1061 34.96 -14.31 -18.61
CA SER A 1061 34.70 -15.70 -18.98
C SER A 1061 35.78 -16.68 -18.48
N GLU A 1062 36.98 -16.19 -18.14
CA GLU A 1062 38.13 -17.00 -17.71
C GLU A 1062 38.26 -17.09 -16.18
N LEU A 1063 37.38 -16.43 -15.41
CA LEU A 1063 37.37 -16.56 -13.96
C LEU A 1063 36.85 -17.95 -13.52
N PRO A 1064 37.51 -18.62 -12.58
CA PRO A 1064 37.03 -19.89 -12.03
C PRO A 1064 35.74 -19.67 -11.24
N LEU A 1065 34.87 -20.67 -11.18
CA LEU A 1065 33.57 -20.63 -10.47
C LEU A 1065 33.66 -20.27 -8.97
N SER A 1066 34.85 -20.36 -8.36
CA SER A 1066 35.13 -19.93 -6.99
C SER A 1066 35.42 -18.43 -6.85
N ALA A 1067 35.88 -17.75 -7.92
CA ALA A 1067 36.17 -16.33 -7.93
C ALA A 1067 34.93 -15.52 -8.35
N LYS A 1068 34.21 -14.95 -7.38
CA LYS A 1068 33.02 -14.12 -7.62
C LYS A 1068 33.36 -12.64 -7.40
N PRO A 1069 33.75 -11.88 -8.45
CA PRO A 1069 34.17 -10.49 -8.29
C PRO A 1069 33.02 -9.61 -7.80
N THR A 1070 33.33 -8.67 -6.90
CA THR A 1070 32.33 -7.78 -6.30
C THR A 1070 31.79 -6.75 -7.30
N ARG A 1071 32.48 -6.51 -8.43
CA ARG A 1071 32.07 -5.61 -9.51
C ARG A 1071 32.23 -6.28 -10.88
N SER A 1072 31.12 -6.67 -11.49
CA SER A 1072 31.08 -7.27 -12.83
C SER A 1072 31.62 -6.30 -13.89
N LEU A 1073 32.75 -6.66 -14.50
CA LEU A 1073 33.38 -6.01 -15.65
C LEU A 1073 33.91 -7.08 -16.61
N ASN A 1074 34.16 -6.69 -17.88
CA ASN A 1074 34.59 -7.62 -18.92
C ASN A 1074 36.06 -8.09 -18.77
N LEU A 1075 36.90 -7.33 -18.05
CA LEU A 1075 38.35 -7.55 -17.95
C LEU A 1075 38.85 -7.35 -16.53
N TYR A 1076 39.75 -8.23 -16.09
CA TYR A 1076 40.43 -8.16 -14.80
C TYR A 1076 41.93 -8.42 -14.98
N TYR A 1077 42.74 -7.81 -14.12
CA TYR A 1077 44.10 -8.27 -13.88
C TYR A 1077 44.06 -9.43 -12.89
N ARG A 1078 44.52 -10.62 -13.31
CA ARG A 1078 44.85 -11.74 -12.41
C ARG A 1078 46.30 -11.58 -11.97
N ILE A 1079 46.51 -11.37 -10.67
CA ILE A 1079 47.83 -11.37 -10.03
C ILE A 1079 47.98 -12.68 -9.25
N ASP A 1080 48.87 -13.55 -9.71
CA ASP A 1080 49.21 -14.82 -9.06
C ASP A 1080 50.43 -14.62 -8.17
N VAL A 1081 50.32 -14.98 -6.89
CA VAL A 1081 51.43 -15.06 -5.93
C VAL A 1081 51.64 -16.54 -5.59
N THR A 1082 52.71 -17.14 -6.12
CA THR A 1082 53.05 -18.56 -5.96
C THR A 1082 54.24 -18.75 -5.01
N ASP A 1083 54.15 -19.74 -4.12
CA ASP A 1083 55.23 -20.20 -3.23
C ASP A 1083 55.57 -21.69 -3.45
N ASN A 1084 56.76 -22.11 -3.01
CA ASN A 1084 57.24 -23.51 -3.01
C ASN A 1084 57.17 -24.19 -1.62
N GLY A 1085 56.22 -23.75 -0.77
CA GLY A 1085 56.14 -24.07 0.64
C GLY A 1085 55.56 -25.44 0.98
N ILE A 1086 54.90 -25.54 2.13
CA ILE A 1086 54.23 -26.77 2.60
C ILE A 1086 52.91 -27.06 1.87
N GLY A 1087 52.29 -26.04 1.26
CA GLY A 1087 50.94 -26.13 0.70
C GLY A 1087 49.85 -26.56 1.69
N PHE A 1088 48.63 -26.72 1.20
CA PHE A 1088 47.49 -27.22 1.95
C PHE A 1088 46.57 -28.07 1.06
N ASN A 1089 45.56 -28.70 1.66
CA ASN A 1089 44.59 -29.52 0.93
C ASN A 1089 43.38 -28.66 0.52
N GLU A 1090 43.04 -28.65 -0.77
CA GLU A 1090 42.04 -27.76 -1.37
C GLU A 1090 40.63 -27.91 -0.81
N LYS A 1091 40.31 -29.02 -0.13
CA LYS A 1091 39.04 -29.20 0.62
C LYS A 1091 38.82 -28.17 1.75
N TYR A 1092 39.81 -27.32 2.02
CA TYR A 1092 39.72 -26.23 2.98
C TYR A 1092 39.57 -24.84 2.33
N LEU A 1093 39.50 -24.73 1.00
CA LEU A 1093 39.42 -23.44 0.27
C LEU A 1093 38.32 -22.53 0.81
N ASP A 1094 37.09 -23.05 0.93
CA ASP A 1094 35.91 -22.33 1.47
C ASP A 1094 36.10 -21.82 2.91
N ARG A 1095 37.20 -22.20 3.56
CA ARG A 1095 37.53 -21.87 4.94
C ARG A 1095 38.78 -21.01 5.10
N ILE A 1096 39.74 -21.00 4.16
CA ILE A 1096 41.04 -20.33 4.38
C ILE A 1096 40.92 -18.81 4.56
N PHE A 1097 39.87 -18.21 3.98
CA PHE A 1097 39.55 -16.79 4.10
C PHE A 1097 38.65 -16.47 5.31
N GLN A 1098 38.13 -17.47 6.04
CA GLN A 1098 37.30 -17.24 7.22
C GLN A 1098 38.13 -16.71 8.40
N VAL A 1099 37.63 -15.67 9.08
CA VAL A 1099 38.31 -15.04 10.22
C VAL A 1099 38.59 -16.05 11.34
N PHE A 1100 39.84 -16.08 11.81
CA PHE A 1100 40.41 -17.02 12.79
C PHE A 1100 40.65 -18.45 12.29
N GLN A 1101 40.36 -18.79 11.03
CA GLN A 1101 40.69 -20.13 10.51
C GLN A 1101 42.21 -20.32 10.43
N ARG A 1102 42.65 -21.53 10.77
CA ARG A 1102 44.04 -22.00 10.65
C ARG A 1102 44.06 -23.44 10.15
N LEU A 1103 45.07 -23.81 9.36
CA LEU A 1103 45.24 -25.17 8.83
C LEU A 1103 46.33 -25.97 9.57
N HIS A 1104 47.24 -25.29 10.26
CA HIS A 1104 48.39 -25.89 10.97
C HIS A 1104 48.39 -25.55 12.47
N GLY A 1105 48.97 -26.45 13.26
CA GLY A 1105 48.93 -26.41 14.73
C GLY A 1105 49.60 -25.18 15.34
N LYS A 1106 49.17 -24.78 16.55
CA LYS A 1106 49.72 -23.62 17.28
C LYS A 1106 51.21 -23.77 17.64
N SER A 1107 51.75 -24.98 17.61
CA SER A 1107 53.16 -25.34 17.84
C SER A 1107 54.04 -25.36 16.59
N GLU A 1108 53.45 -25.36 15.39
CA GLU A 1108 54.17 -25.62 14.14
C GLU A 1108 54.44 -24.35 13.34
N PHE A 1109 53.45 -23.46 13.25
CA PHE A 1109 53.58 -22.13 12.63
C PHE A 1109 52.80 -21.06 13.42
N GLN A 1110 53.36 -19.86 13.54
CA GLN A 1110 52.71 -18.73 14.23
C GLN A 1110 51.77 -17.93 13.31
N GLY A 1111 50.71 -17.34 13.90
CA GLY A 1111 49.75 -16.49 13.17
C GLY A 1111 48.45 -16.28 13.92
N THR A 1112 47.63 -15.34 13.46
CA THR A 1112 46.32 -14.98 14.03
C THR A 1112 45.15 -15.70 13.36
N GLY A 1113 45.27 -16.00 12.07
CA GLY A 1113 44.15 -16.50 11.24
C GLY A 1113 43.26 -15.38 10.67
N ILE A 1114 43.71 -14.11 10.71
CA ILE A 1114 42.96 -12.96 10.21
C ILE A 1114 43.51 -12.46 8.85
N GLY A 1115 44.80 -12.65 8.56
CA GLY A 1115 45.46 -12.08 7.38
C GLY A 1115 44.84 -12.43 6.02
N LEU A 1116 44.39 -13.67 5.79
CA LEU A 1116 43.72 -14.02 4.53
C LEU A 1116 42.30 -13.43 4.42
N ALA A 1117 41.58 -13.28 5.54
CA ALA A 1117 40.29 -12.57 5.56
C ALA A 1117 40.46 -11.08 5.22
N ILE A 1118 41.58 -10.47 5.65
CA ILE A 1118 41.97 -9.12 5.23
C ILE A 1118 42.23 -9.08 3.72
N CYS A 1119 42.96 -10.06 3.17
CA CYS A 1119 43.20 -10.12 1.71
C CYS A 1119 41.89 -10.20 0.91
N GLU A 1120 40.97 -11.09 1.29
CA GLU A 1120 39.66 -11.21 0.67
C GLU A 1120 38.86 -9.90 0.73
N LYS A 1121 38.78 -9.29 1.93
CA LYS A 1121 38.01 -8.06 2.12
C LYS A 1121 38.61 -6.85 1.40
N VAL A 1122 39.95 -6.72 1.36
CA VAL A 1122 40.64 -5.70 0.54
C VAL A 1122 40.29 -5.88 -0.94
N VAL A 1123 40.41 -7.10 -1.47
CA VAL A 1123 40.18 -7.37 -2.89
C VAL A 1123 38.71 -7.13 -3.26
N ALA A 1124 37.77 -7.53 -2.39
CA ALA A 1124 36.34 -7.23 -2.55
C ALA A 1124 36.03 -5.73 -2.54
N ASN A 1125 36.65 -4.94 -1.64
CA ASN A 1125 36.52 -3.47 -1.62
C ASN A 1125 36.98 -2.83 -2.95
N HIS A 1126 37.96 -3.43 -3.62
CA HIS A 1126 38.45 -2.99 -4.93
C HIS A 1126 37.61 -3.53 -6.10
N GLY A 1127 36.44 -4.16 -5.85
CA GLY A 1127 35.57 -4.74 -6.87
C GLY A 1127 36.01 -6.12 -7.37
N GLY A 1128 37.07 -6.70 -6.81
CA GLY A 1128 37.70 -7.93 -7.25
C GLY A 1128 37.18 -9.20 -6.56
N ALA A 1129 37.94 -10.29 -6.75
CA ALA A 1129 37.84 -11.56 -6.02
C ALA A 1129 39.23 -12.16 -5.76
N ILE A 1130 39.38 -12.98 -4.72
CA ILE A 1130 40.58 -13.79 -4.46
C ILE A 1130 40.22 -15.27 -4.45
N THR A 1131 41.13 -16.13 -4.90
CA THR A 1131 41.04 -17.58 -4.76
C THR A 1131 42.44 -18.16 -4.54
N ALA A 1132 42.55 -19.47 -4.33
CA ALA A 1132 43.83 -20.16 -4.24
C ALA A 1132 43.80 -21.56 -4.87
N GLN A 1133 44.99 -22.07 -5.19
CA GLN A 1133 45.25 -23.44 -5.60
C GLN A 1133 46.45 -23.95 -4.79
N SER A 1134 46.43 -25.19 -4.31
CA SER A 1134 47.53 -25.70 -3.48
C SER A 1134 47.59 -27.22 -3.40
N GLN A 1135 48.80 -27.76 -3.38
CA GLN A 1135 49.04 -29.19 -3.14
C GLN A 1135 49.98 -29.41 -1.96
N PRO A 1136 49.64 -30.30 -1.00
CA PRO A 1136 50.48 -30.57 0.17
C PRO A 1136 51.88 -31.07 -0.21
N GLY A 1137 52.90 -30.31 0.15
CA GLY A 1137 54.31 -30.59 -0.13
C GLY A 1137 54.85 -29.92 -1.39
N GLU A 1138 54.03 -29.27 -2.22
CA GLU A 1138 54.47 -28.60 -3.46
C GLU A 1138 54.41 -27.08 -3.39
N GLY A 1139 53.44 -26.52 -2.65
CA GLY A 1139 53.30 -25.08 -2.43
C GLY A 1139 51.87 -24.57 -2.57
N ALA A 1140 51.69 -23.26 -2.65
CA ALA A 1140 50.40 -22.61 -2.91
C ALA A 1140 50.52 -21.46 -3.92
N THR A 1141 49.45 -21.24 -4.68
CA THR A 1141 49.24 -20.06 -5.51
C THR A 1141 47.99 -19.33 -5.01
N PHE A 1142 48.11 -18.05 -4.70
CA PHE A 1142 46.98 -17.16 -4.43
C PHE A 1142 46.74 -16.27 -5.65
N SER A 1143 45.56 -16.39 -6.26
CA SER A 1143 45.18 -15.65 -7.47
C SER A 1143 44.20 -14.53 -7.09
N VAL A 1144 44.64 -13.29 -7.28
CA VAL A 1144 43.90 -12.06 -7.00
C VAL A 1144 43.40 -11.47 -8.31
N TYR A 1145 42.08 -11.32 -8.47
CA TYR A 1145 41.45 -10.71 -9.65
C TYR A 1145 41.02 -9.28 -9.30
N LEU A 1146 41.55 -8.27 -9.98
CA LEU A 1146 41.24 -6.86 -9.76
C LEU A 1146 40.77 -6.18 -11.05
N PRO A 1147 39.73 -5.32 -11.01
CA PRO A 1147 39.22 -4.57 -12.16
C PRO A 1147 40.28 -3.91 -13.05
N ALA A 1148 40.27 -4.24 -14.35
CA ALA A 1148 41.04 -3.52 -15.37
C ALA A 1148 40.27 -2.25 -15.81
N GLY A 1149 40.17 -1.28 -14.90
CA GLY A 1149 39.47 -0.02 -15.16
C GLY A 1149 40.15 0.81 -16.26
N GLN A 1150 39.36 1.42 -17.15
CA GLN A 1150 39.89 2.39 -18.11
C GLN A 1150 40.47 3.60 -17.36
N LEU A 1151 41.75 3.88 -17.56
CA LEU A 1151 42.34 5.18 -17.24
C LEU A 1151 41.77 6.22 -18.22
N GLN A 1152 40.61 6.78 -17.90
CA GLN A 1152 40.11 7.97 -18.57
C GLN A 1152 41.06 9.13 -18.27
N SER A 1153 41.76 9.59 -19.31
CA SER A 1153 42.42 10.90 -19.29
C SER A 1153 41.37 11.99 -19.05
N GLN A 1154 41.65 12.88 -18.09
CA GLN A 1154 40.95 14.16 -17.93
C GLN A 1154 41.24 15.08 -19.13
#